data_AF-A0A968NUK4-F1
#
_entry.id   AF-A0A968NUK4-F1
#
_cell.length_a   1.000
_cell.length_b   1.000
_cell.length_c   1.000
_cell.angle_alpha   90.00
_cell.angle_beta   90.00
_cell.angle_gamma   90.00
#
_symmetry.space_group_name_H-M   'P 1'
#
loop_
_entity.id
_entity.type
_entity.pdbx_description
1 polymer ?
#
loop_
_entity_poly.entity_id
_entity_poly.type
_entity_poly.pdbx_seq_one_letter_code
_entity_poly.pdbx_strand_id
1 'polypeptide(L)'
;MSVSPNRTAIARLGCLLIIPLLAPAIALPAAATPPVIQGVRQAPVVLGVVRSADNAAQWPNIAARLQGSEYRVIEWDQVRSPQDLAAVTVLFLPSVETIDSAQLLALEAWMGQGGRVIVTGAIGTRSSYGVQQALRSILGAYWQQSIEQPTRLTLPRRRTEIWVQQGNTRSAIVGGVLGQSGVASESIATWGSVGGSTDQAAIVVTGRSVFLGWEWGEMASEFDRTWFQAAIGRYGTLRAGRAIEPTPTAATAATGAIAPPVQPTADPAEQVVPAQIQVQPSGQPISAAEAIAMQQELASLIGRFESALLSEASAGSSIDLAALPEDKSPDAEITPIGNSALTQARQILGDFPQLVRDRNYSAARQQWILARRTLWDNFPTDRPIAQPEIRAIWLDRGTIVEAGSPEGLAEVFDRLAAAGINTVSLKRSTPDIRFIPAGLRRSKIPWCAAGTRWRQRIELAHDRDMELHAWVWTFAAGNQLHNRLVNQPASYLGPVLAAHPDWANYDNAGNSIPAGQTKPFLDPANPEVRQYLLSLFDEIVTRYNVDGLQLDYIRYPFQDPSANRTYGYGIAARQQFQQLTGTDPIALTPSSPLWPRWTQFRVEQVNSFVAETAQLLRSRRYRSGSASRSNLLLSTAVFPLATGDRLNRIQQHWELWAQRGDVDLIVPMSYAMDTNGLLRLATPWLTRADVGSALVLPSIRLLNLPDATAIDQIQALRDSSAGGYSLFAAENLSAGLETVFDRTQGQAALIPYRQPFQAAALRYAALTREWSYWLGQNQLASLDQQQVWRSQATALGEALDRLAADPSEANFDLAQSRLRRFQAAFPGWMQTEDEYRVRTWQNRLGAIADLLAFGDRRRPANAPAGVEETQR
;
A
#
# COMPACT_ATOMS: atom_id res chain seq x y z
N MET A 1 -25.40 -47.01 12.70
CA MET A 1 -26.01 -48.32 12.37
C MET A 1 -25.62 -48.65 10.94
N SER A 2 -24.53 -49.40 10.75
CA SER A 2 -24.49 -50.83 10.38
C SER A 2 -24.91 -51.10 8.92
N VAL A 3 -23.98 -51.21 7.96
CA VAL A 3 -23.31 -52.43 7.43
C VAL A 3 -24.00 -52.99 6.15
N SER A 4 -23.37 -52.76 4.97
CA SER A 4 -22.86 -53.68 3.90
C SER A 4 -23.55 -55.05 3.61
N PRO A 5 -23.34 -55.80 2.47
CA PRO A 5 -22.18 -55.75 1.55
C PRO A 5 -22.28 -56.18 0.03
N ASN A 6 -21.28 -55.71 -0.75
CA ASN A 6 -20.37 -56.30 -1.78
C ASN A 6 -20.72 -57.38 -2.87
N ARG A 7 -20.28 -57.01 -4.11
CA ARG A 7 -19.31 -57.66 -5.09
C ARG A 7 -19.83 -58.78 -6.03
N THR A 8 -19.48 -58.83 -7.34
CA THR A 8 -18.17 -59.07 -8.06
C THR A 8 -18.41 -58.84 -9.59
N ALA A 9 -17.66 -58.07 -10.42
CA ALA A 9 -16.31 -58.14 -11.06
C ALA A 9 -16.24 -58.70 -12.52
N ILE A 10 -15.23 -58.23 -13.30
CA ILE A 10 -14.72 -58.59 -14.68
C ILE A 10 -15.22 -57.66 -15.84
N ALA A 11 -14.50 -57.33 -16.94
CA ALA A 11 -13.17 -56.74 -17.24
C ALA A 11 -13.02 -56.56 -18.78
N ARG A 12 -12.51 -55.38 -19.22
CA ARG A 12 -11.67 -55.04 -20.42
C ARG A 12 -12.20 -54.99 -21.90
N LEU A 13 -11.63 -53.95 -22.58
CA LEU A 13 -11.14 -53.79 -23.99
C LEU A 13 -12.02 -53.13 -25.08
N GLY A 14 -11.44 -52.12 -25.77
CA GLY A 14 -11.63 -51.94 -27.23
C GLY A 14 -11.90 -50.52 -27.79
N CYS A 15 -10.84 -49.88 -28.28
CA CYS A 15 -10.67 -48.90 -29.38
C CYS A 15 -11.84 -48.29 -30.21
N LEU A 16 -11.52 -47.06 -30.70
CA LEU A 16 -11.67 -46.50 -32.06
C LEU A 16 -12.89 -45.61 -32.45
N LEU A 17 -12.51 -44.52 -33.13
CA LEU A 17 -13.14 -43.81 -34.26
C LEU A 17 -14.25 -42.78 -34.01
N ILE A 18 -13.92 -41.50 -34.26
CA ILE A 18 -14.81 -40.57 -34.99
C ILE A 18 -13.98 -39.80 -36.04
N ILE A 19 -14.45 -39.85 -37.30
CA ILE A 19 -13.99 -39.16 -38.51
C ILE A 19 -15.02 -38.05 -38.88
N PRO A 20 -14.65 -37.02 -39.69
CA PRO A 20 -15.17 -35.64 -39.65
C PRO A 20 -15.96 -35.21 -40.91
N LEU A 21 -16.49 -33.98 -40.96
CA LEU A 21 -16.82 -33.18 -42.17
C LEU A 21 -17.08 -31.70 -41.76
N LEU A 22 -16.24 -30.70 -42.17
CA LEU A 22 -16.35 -29.77 -43.34
C LEU A 22 -17.31 -28.58 -43.09
N ALA A 23 -17.06 -27.28 -43.39
CA ALA A 23 -16.15 -26.50 -44.26
C ALA A 23 -16.21 -24.99 -43.83
N PRO A 24 -15.78 -23.94 -44.59
CA PRO A 24 -14.77 -23.80 -45.66
C PRO A 24 -13.73 -22.67 -45.41
N ALA A 25 -12.70 -22.62 -46.27
CA ALA A 25 -11.63 -21.63 -46.28
C ALA A 25 -11.92 -20.45 -47.23
N ILE A 26 -11.54 -19.23 -46.82
CA ILE A 26 -11.42 -18.04 -47.68
C ILE A 26 -9.94 -17.64 -47.70
N ALA A 27 -9.38 -17.51 -48.91
CA ALA A 27 -7.98 -17.15 -49.17
C ALA A 27 -7.79 -15.64 -49.33
N LEU A 28 -6.65 -15.11 -48.87
CA LEU A 28 -6.10 -13.78 -49.19
C LEU A 28 -4.58 -13.91 -49.45
N PRO A 29 -3.97 -12.99 -50.23
CA PRO A 29 -2.91 -13.29 -51.19
C PRO A 29 -1.48 -13.23 -50.63
N ALA A 30 -0.56 -13.86 -51.37
CA ALA A 30 0.87 -13.91 -51.10
C ALA A 30 1.53 -12.52 -51.13
N ALA A 31 2.21 -12.16 -50.04
CA ALA A 31 3.09 -11.01 -49.96
C ALA A 31 4.51 -11.38 -50.44
N ALA A 32 5.08 -10.49 -51.25
CA ALA A 32 6.37 -10.61 -51.92
C ALA A 32 7.56 -10.81 -50.97
N THR A 33 8.54 -11.59 -51.44
CA THR A 33 9.87 -11.75 -50.83
C THR A 33 10.70 -10.46 -50.90
N PRO A 34 11.25 -9.93 -49.79
CA PRO A 34 12.33 -8.96 -49.82
C PRO A 34 13.71 -9.65 -49.97
N PRO A 35 14.75 -8.93 -50.42
CA PRO A 35 15.99 -9.52 -50.91
C PRO A 35 16.93 -9.97 -49.79
N VAL A 36 17.79 -10.92 -50.15
CA VAL A 36 18.93 -11.39 -49.35
C VAL A 36 19.90 -10.23 -49.09
N ILE A 37 20.08 -9.85 -47.83
CA ILE A 37 21.17 -8.97 -47.39
C ILE A 37 22.28 -9.84 -46.80
N GLN A 38 23.48 -9.70 -47.37
CA GLN A 38 24.73 -10.30 -46.93
C GLN A 38 25.13 -9.86 -45.51
N GLY A 39 25.88 -10.72 -44.82
CA GLY A 39 26.15 -10.68 -43.37
C GLY A 39 26.51 -9.32 -42.76
N VAL A 40 25.72 -8.92 -41.77
CA VAL A 40 26.04 -7.84 -40.84
C VAL A 40 27.14 -8.34 -39.89
N ARG A 41 28.33 -7.70 -39.92
CA ARG A 41 29.33 -7.84 -38.84
C ARG A 41 28.68 -7.38 -37.53
N GLN A 42 28.51 -8.27 -36.56
CA GLN A 42 28.03 -7.89 -35.22
C GLN A 42 29.01 -6.89 -34.59
N ALA A 43 28.48 -5.82 -33.99
CA ALA A 43 29.29 -4.81 -33.30
C ALA A 43 29.99 -5.43 -32.07
N PRO A 44 31.24 -5.04 -31.75
CA PRO A 44 31.94 -5.55 -30.57
C PRO A 44 31.25 -5.08 -29.29
N VAL A 45 31.01 -6.00 -28.36
CA VAL A 45 30.45 -5.72 -27.03
C VAL A 45 31.54 -5.12 -26.14
N VAL A 46 31.24 -4.00 -25.49
CA VAL A 46 32.05 -3.45 -24.39
C VAL A 46 31.31 -3.72 -23.11
N LEU A 47 31.83 -4.67 -22.33
CA LEU A 47 31.16 -5.19 -21.15
C LEU A 47 31.53 -4.42 -19.89
N GLY A 48 30.51 -3.95 -19.16
CA GLY A 48 30.63 -3.53 -17.76
C GLY A 48 30.14 -4.62 -16.83
N VAL A 49 30.84 -4.86 -15.73
CA VAL A 49 30.44 -5.81 -14.68
C VAL A 49 30.33 -5.06 -13.37
N VAL A 50 29.14 -5.11 -12.78
CA VAL A 50 28.82 -4.36 -11.57
C VAL A 50 29.36 -5.04 -10.33
N ARG A 51 30.22 -4.32 -9.59
CA ARG A 51 30.64 -4.67 -8.23
C ARG A 51 29.83 -3.84 -7.25
N SER A 52 29.17 -4.51 -6.30
CA SER A 52 28.29 -3.89 -5.31
C SER A 52 28.55 -4.49 -3.93
N ALA A 53 27.97 -3.88 -2.89
CA ALA A 53 28.01 -4.44 -1.54
C ALA A 53 27.40 -5.85 -1.48
N ASP A 54 26.36 -6.13 -2.29
CA ASP A 54 25.64 -7.41 -2.29
C ASP A 54 26.52 -8.56 -2.81
N ASN A 55 27.39 -8.29 -3.80
CA ASN A 55 28.21 -9.31 -4.46
C ASN A 55 29.70 -9.26 -4.12
N ALA A 56 30.12 -8.36 -3.21
CA ALA A 56 31.52 -8.15 -2.83
C ALA A 56 32.19 -9.43 -2.30
N ALA A 57 31.49 -10.21 -1.47
CA ALA A 57 32.01 -11.46 -0.92
C ALA A 57 32.22 -12.55 -1.99
N GLN A 58 31.39 -12.55 -3.04
CA GLN A 58 31.46 -13.50 -4.16
C GLN A 58 32.36 -13.02 -5.30
N TRP A 59 32.88 -11.78 -5.24
CA TRP A 59 33.62 -11.17 -6.33
C TRP A 59 34.78 -12.03 -6.89
N PRO A 60 35.61 -12.73 -6.07
CA PRO A 60 36.64 -13.62 -6.61
C PRO A 60 36.07 -14.75 -7.49
N ASN A 61 34.92 -15.30 -7.10
CA ASN A 61 34.22 -16.36 -7.84
C ASN A 61 33.61 -15.84 -9.15
N ILE A 62 33.07 -14.62 -9.13
CA ILE A 62 32.53 -13.91 -10.30
C ILE A 62 33.66 -13.63 -11.29
N ALA A 63 34.76 -13.04 -10.82
CA ALA A 63 35.92 -12.70 -11.64
C ALA A 63 36.59 -13.94 -12.23
N ALA A 64 36.70 -15.04 -11.46
CA ALA A 64 37.25 -16.31 -11.93
C ALA A 64 36.46 -16.89 -13.12
N ARG A 65 35.14 -16.73 -13.13
CA ARG A 65 34.26 -17.19 -14.23
C ARG A 65 34.36 -16.32 -15.48
N LEU A 66 34.69 -15.04 -15.32
CA LEU A 66 34.88 -14.07 -16.40
C LEU A 66 36.31 -14.08 -16.99
N GLN A 67 37.23 -14.88 -16.44
CA GLN A 67 38.60 -14.99 -16.97
C GLN A 67 38.61 -15.33 -18.46
N GLY A 68 39.45 -14.60 -19.22
CA GLY A 68 39.56 -14.70 -20.67
C GLY A 68 38.69 -13.69 -21.44
N SER A 69 37.82 -12.94 -20.75
CA SER A 69 37.00 -11.87 -21.35
C SER A 69 37.50 -10.49 -20.94
N GLU A 70 37.49 -9.52 -21.86
CA GLU A 70 37.70 -8.11 -21.56
C GLU A 70 36.43 -7.51 -20.96
N TYR A 71 36.53 -6.93 -19.76
CA TYR A 71 35.41 -6.24 -19.11
C TYR A 71 35.90 -5.11 -18.21
N ARG A 72 35.05 -4.11 -18.00
CA ARG A 72 35.26 -2.99 -17.08
C ARG A 72 34.53 -3.25 -15.77
N VAL A 73 35.19 -3.07 -14.65
CA VAL A 73 34.53 -3.10 -13.34
C VAL A 73 33.80 -1.78 -13.12
N ILE A 74 32.52 -1.85 -12.78
CA ILE A 74 31.69 -0.69 -12.47
C ILE A 74 31.37 -0.74 -10.97
N GLU A 75 31.91 0.21 -10.20
CA GLU A 75 31.56 0.36 -8.79
C GLU A 75 30.13 0.91 -8.69
N TRP A 76 29.22 0.07 -8.21
CA TRP A 76 27.79 0.37 -8.28
C TRP A 76 27.41 1.60 -7.47
N ASP A 77 28.06 1.80 -6.33
CA ASP A 77 27.88 2.95 -5.44
C ASP A 77 28.31 4.29 -6.07
N GLN A 78 29.10 4.26 -7.15
CA GLN A 78 29.52 5.46 -7.88
C GLN A 78 28.58 5.82 -9.03
N VAL A 79 27.68 4.92 -9.44
CA VAL A 79 26.74 5.17 -10.53
C VAL A 79 25.63 6.10 -10.04
N ARG A 80 25.57 7.30 -10.63
CA ARG A 80 24.58 8.34 -10.34
C ARG A 80 23.92 8.90 -11.59
N SER A 81 24.53 8.71 -12.76
CA SER A 81 24.02 9.19 -14.03
C SER A 81 24.37 8.23 -15.20
N PRO A 82 23.70 8.34 -16.36
CA PRO A 82 24.02 7.47 -17.51
C PRO A 82 25.43 7.68 -18.06
N GLN A 83 26.08 8.82 -17.77
CA GLN A 83 27.47 9.09 -18.17
C GLN A 83 28.46 8.13 -17.49
N ASP A 84 28.16 7.69 -16.27
CA ASP A 84 28.98 6.73 -15.53
C ASP A 84 29.01 5.35 -16.23
N LEU A 85 28.03 5.10 -17.10
CA LEU A 85 27.90 3.87 -17.89
C LEU A 85 28.21 4.09 -19.39
N ALA A 86 28.55 5.30 -19.83
CA ALA A 86 28.74 5.63 -21.24
C ALA A 86 29.89 4.85 -21.91
N ALA A 87 30.84 4.34 -21.12
CA ALA A 87 31.96 3.56 -21.61
C ALA A 87 31.64 2.09 -21.90
N VAL A 88 30.41 1.64 -21.63
CA VAL A 88 29.97 0.24 -21.83
C VAL A 88 28.71 0.17 -22.69
N THR A 89 28.57 -0.92 -23.44
CA THR A 89 27.41 -1.18 -24.31
C THR A 89 26.52 -2.30 -23.78
N VAL A 90 27.07 -3.19 -22.94
CA VAL A 90 26.35 -4.21 -22.19
C VAL A 90 26.77 -4.14 -20.73
N LEU A 91 25.80 -4.15 -19.82
CA LEU A 91 26.03 -4.13 -18.38
C LEU A 91 25.56 -5.44 -17.75
N PHE A 92 26.44 -6.08 -16.99
CA PHE A 92 26.17 -7.31 -16.26
C PHE A 92 26.02 -7.01 -14.77
N LEU A 93 24.86 -7.36 -14.20
CA LEU A 93 24.54 -7.21 -12.77
C LEU A 93 24.44 -8.59 -12.12
N PRO A 94 25.56 -9.16 -11.65
CA PRO A 94 25.56 -10.45 -10.99
C PRO A 94 25.03 -10.31 -9.54
N SER A 95 23.84 -10.83 -9.29
CA SER A 95 23.21 -10.92 -7.95
C SER A 95 23.19 -9.60 -7.18
N VAL A 96 22.72 -8.51 -7.82
CA VAL A 96 22.61 -7.17 -7.20
C VAL A 96 21.21 -6.98 -6.60
N GLU A 97 21.04 -7.28 -5.31
CA GLU A 97 19.73 -7.25 -4.65
C GLU A 97 19.26 -5.83 -4.26
N THR A 98 20.19 -4.89 -4.12
CA THR A 98 19.93 -3.52 -3.67
C THR A 98 20.28 -2.51 -4.76
N ILE A 99 19.27 -1.76 -5.18
CA ILE A 99 19.37 -0.68 -6.18
C ILE A 99 18.62 0.53 -5.63
N ASP A 100 19.28 1.67 -5.57
CA ASP A 100 18.66 2.93 -5.18
C ASP A 100 18.02 3.67 -6.37
N SER A 101 17.29 4.73 -6.10
CA SER A 101 16.60 5.49 -7.15
C SER A 101 17.55 6.17 -8.14
N ALA A 102 18.74 6.61 -7.71
CA ALA A 102 19.69 7.28 -8.60
C ALA A 102 20.33 6.27 -9.56
N GLN A 103 20.72 5.09 -9.05
CA GLN A 103 21.23 3.98 -9.83
C GLN A 103 20.21 3.45 -10.83
N LEU A 104 18.94 3.32 -10.42
CA LEU A 104 17.85 2.94 -11.30
C LEU A 104 17.69 3.95 -12.45
N LEU A 105 17.65 5.25 -12.14
CA LEU A 105 17.48 6.30 -13.15
C LEU A 105 18.66 6.34 -14.12
N ALA A 106 19.89 6.15 -13.62
CA ALA A 106 21.09 6.04 -14.45
C ALA A 106 21.02 4.84 -15.39
N LEU A 107 20.63 3.67 -14.86
CA LEU A 107 20.47 2.42 -15.62
C LEU A 107 19.39 2.56 -16.70
N GLU A 108 18.22 3.10 -16.35
CA GLU A 108 17.09 3.31 -17.27
C GLU A 108 17.45 4.30 -18.38
N ALA A 109 18.05 5.43 -18.03
CA ALA A 109 18.49 6.43 -19.01
C ALA A 109 19.55 5.88 -19.97
N TRP A 110 20.50 5.09 -19.46
CA TRP A 110 21.53 4.43 -20.26
C TRP A 110 20.94 3.34 -21.19
N MET A 111 20.01 2.52 -20.70
CA MET A 111 19.27 1.56 -21.53
C MET A 111 18.44 2.24 -22.62
N GLY A 112 17.86 3.42 -22.32
CA GLY A 112 17.18 4.28 -23.29
C GLY A 112 18.07 4.71 -24.46
N GLN A 113 19.37 4.91 -24.20
CA GLN A 113 20.39 5.27 -25.20
C GLN A 113 20.92 4.06 -26.01
N GLY A 114 20.36 2.87 -25.80
CA GLY A 114 20.76 1.66 -26.51
C GLY A 114 21.58 0.66 -25.69
N GLY A 115 21.83 0.95 -24.41
CA GLY A 115 22.42 0.02 -23.46
C GLY A 115 21.58 -1.25 -23.30
N ARG A 116 22.25 -2.38 -23.05
CA ARG A 116 21.62 -3.69 -22.87
C ARG A 116 22.07 -4.33 -21.58
N VAL A 117 21.20 -5.08 -20.92
CA VAL A 117 21.46 -5.57 -19.56
C VAL A 117 21.37 -7.08 -19.47
N ILE A 118 22.28 -7.68 -18.71
CA ILE A 118 22.20 -9.08 -18.28
C ILE A 118 22.14 -9.06 -16.76
N VAL A 119 21.11 -9.69 -16.19
CA VAL A 119 20.86 -9.70 -14.74
C VAL A 119 20.73 -11.14 -14.25
N THR A 120 21.18 -11.39 -13.03
CA THR A 120 21.07 -12.70 -12.37
C THR A 120 20.62 -12.54 -10.92
N GLY A 121 20.11 -13.62 -10.34
CA GLY A 121 19.72 -13.66 -8.93
C GLY A 121 18.51 -12.76 -8.62
N ALA A 122 18.29 -12.53 -7.33
CA ALA A 122 17.14 -11.79 -6.81
C ALA A 122 17.28 -10.26 -6.99
N ILE A 123 17.57 -9.80 -8.21
CA ILE A 123 17.90 -8.40 -8.51
C ILE A 123 16.83 -7.44 -7.99
N GLY A 124 17.27 -6.43 -7.24
CA GLY A 124 16.41 -5.37 -6.72
C GLY A 124 15.39 -5.80 -5.66
N THR A 125 15.37 -7.06 -5.21
CA THR A 125 14.38 -7.53 -4.21
C THR A 125 14.51 -6.86 -2.85
N ARG A 126 15.67 -6.28 -2.54
CA ARG A 126 15.94 -5.48 -1.33
C ARG A 126 15.84 -3.97 -1.57
N SER A 127 15.54 -3.56 -2.80
CA SER A 127 15.30 -2.15 -3.16
C SER A 127 13.93 -1.66 -2.71
N SER A 128 13.72 -0.34 -2.72
CA SER A 128 12.39 0.24 -2.49
C SER A 128 11.36 -0.29 -3.50
N TYR A 129 10.08 -0.39 -3.11
CA TYR A 129 9.03 -0.92 -3.99
C TYR A 129 8.91 -0.18 -5.33
N GLY A 130 9.08 1.15 -5.33
CA GLY A 130 9.09 1.93 -6.58
C GLY A 130 10.23 1.52 -7.51
N VAL A 131 11.42 1.25 -6.95
CA VAL A 131 12.54 0.71 -7.71
C VAL A 131 12.24 -0.70 -8.21
N GLN A 132 11.61 -1.56 -7.40
CA GLN A 132 11.20 -2.90 -7.82
C GLN A 132 10.20 -2.88 -8.99
N GLN A 133 9.21 -1.98 -8.99
CA GLN A 133 8.25 -1.85 -10.08
C GLN A 133 8.88 -1.31 -11.36
N ALA A 134 9.78 -0.33 -11.23
CA ALA A 134 10.52 0.18 -12.38
C ALA A 134 11.46 -0.90 -12.95
N LEU A 135 12.17 -1.65 -12.10
CA LEU A 135 12.98 -2.80 -12.50
C LEU A 135 12.15 -3.85 -13.23
N ARG A 136 10.95 -4.20 -12.74
CA ARG A 136 9.99 -5.07 -13.43
C ARG A 136 9.68 -4.57 -14.84
N SER A 137 9.47 -3.28 -14.99
CA SER A 137 9.15 -2.67 -16.28
C SER A 137 10.34 -2.72 -17.24
N ILE A 138 11.54 -2.33 -16.80
CA ILE A 138 12.71 -2.23 -17.69
C ILE A 138 13.37 -3.58 -17.97
N LEU A 139 13.26 -4.55 -17.06
CA LEU A 139 13.82 -5.89 -17.22
C LEU A 139 12.84 -6.87 -17.89
N GLY A 140 11.54 -6.58 -17.89
CA GLY A 140 10.49 -7.47 -18.39
C GLY A 140 10.24 -8.72 -17.53
N ALA A 141 10.92 -8.83 -16.40
CA ALA A 141 10.69 -9.87 -15.41
C ALA A 141 11.09 -9.43 -14.00
N TYR A 142 10.71 -10.23 -13.01
CA TYR A 142 11.15 -10.12 -11.63
C TYR A 142 11.36 -11.48 -10.99
N TRP A 143 12.17 -11.51 -9.93
CA TRP A 143 12.30 -12.68 -9.08
C TRP A 143 11.00 -12.90 -8.29
N GLN A 144 10.26 -13.97 -8.62
CA GLN A 144 8.96 -14.26 -8.02
C GLN A 144 9.11 -15.13 -6.77
N GLN A 145 9.90 -16.20 -6.87
CA GLN A 145 10.05 -17.20 -5.83
C GLN A 145 11.37 -17.95 -5.96
N SER A 146 12.05 -18.24 -4.86
CA SER A 146 13.25 -19.08 -4.85
C SER A 146 12.89 -20.57 -4.87
N ILE A 147 13.70 -21.37 -5.56
CA ILE A 147 13.61 -22.82 -5.65
C ILE A 147 14.72 -23.41 -4.78
N GLU A 148 14.35 -24.11 -3.70
CA GLU A 148 15.31 -24.64 -2.73
C GLU A 148 15.98 -25.95 -3.19
N GLN A 149 15.40 -26.64 -4.17
CA GLN A 149 15.88 -27.94 -4.66
C GLN A 149 16.61 -27.81 -6.00
N PRO A 150 17.79 -28.43 -6.18
CA PRO A 150 18.51 -28.42 -7.45
C PRO A 150 17.65 -28.97 -8.60
N THR A 151 17.37 -28.12 -9.60
CA THR A 151 16.46 -28.40 -10.71
C THR A 151 17.14 -28.14 -12.05
N ARG A 152 16.80 -28.92 -13.09
CA ARG A 152 17.36 -28.76 -14.44
C ARG A 152 16.53 -27.79 -15.28
N LEU A 153 17.18 -27.13 -16.24
CA LEU A 153 16.51 -26.29 -17.23
C LEU A 153 15.92 -27.11 -18.38
N THR A 154 14.74 -26.73 -18.84
CA THR A 154 14.07 -27.29 -20.01
C THR A 154 13.88 -26.21 -21.06
N LEU A 155 14.17 -26.52 -22.33
CA LEU A 155 13.97 -25.61 -23.45
C LEU A 155 12.63 -25.91 -24.16
N PRO A 156 11.81 -24.90 -24.48
CA PRO A 156 10.55 -25.08 -25.22
C PRO A 156 10.77 -25.69 -26.61
N ARG A 157 9.83 -26.52 -27.09
CA ARG A 157 9.92 -27.19 -28.41
C ARG A 157 9.69 -26.26 -29.61
N ARG A 158 9.25 -25.01 -29.42
CA ARG A 158 8.98 -24.05 -30.52
C ARG A 158 9.86 -22.80 -30.37
N ARG A 159 10.53 -22.43 -31.46
CA ARG A 159 11.36 -21.21 -31.65
C ARG A 159 12.33 -20.91 -30.50
N THR A 160 13.30 -21.79 -30.25
CA THR A 160 14.48 -21.39 -29.45
C THR A 160 15.37 -20.48 -30.28
N GLU A 161 15.66 -19.28 -29.79
CA GLU A 161 16.70 -18.45 -30.36
C GLU A 161 18.04 -19.21 -30.37
N ILE A 162 18.83 -19.09 -31.45
CA ILE A 162 20.00 -19.95 -31.71
C ILE A 162 21.03 -19.90 -30.56
N TRP A 163 21.18 -18.75 -29.90
CA TRP A 163 22.14 -18.58 -28.81
C TRP A 163 21.78 -19.39 -27.56
N VAL A 164 20.50 -19.69 -27.32
CA VAL A 164 20.02 -20.44 -26.15
C VAL A 164 20.51 -21.89 -26.17
N GLN A 165 20.77 -22.45 -27.36
CA GLN A 165 21.29 -23.81 -27.53
C GLN A 165 22.73 -23.99 -27.04
N GLN A 166 23.43 -22.88 -26.77
CA GLN A 166 24.81 -22.89 -26.25
C GLN A 166 24.86 -22.99 -24.71
N GLY A 167 23.73 -22.80 -24.03
CA GLY A 167 23.64 -22.88 -22.56
C GLY A 167 23.63 -24.33 -22.03
N ASN A 168 24.19 -24.55 -20.85
CA ASN A 168 24.15 -25.85 -20.19
C ASN A 168 22.76 -26.12 -19.57
N THR A 169 22.05 -27.13 -20.07
CA THR A 169 20.74 -27.57 -19.54
C THR A 169 20.81 -28.90 -18.77
N ARG A 170 22.00 -29.52 -18.70
CA ARG A 170 22.21 -30.85 -18.11
C ARG A 170 22.46 -30.80 -16.61
N SER A 171 23.04 -29.71 -16.12
CA SER A 171 23.28 -29.49 -14.69
C SER A 171 21.98 -29.21 -13.94
N ALA A 172 21.83 -29.79 -12.75
CA ALA A 172 20.80 -29.40 -11.80
C ALA A 172 21.35 -28.30 -10.89
N ILE A 173 20.63 -27.19 -10.76
CA ILE A 173 21.08 -26.00 -10.03
C ILE A 173 19.96 -25.43 -9.15
N VAL A 174 20.34 -24.66 -8.13
CA VAL A 174 19.41 -23.89 -7.28
C VAL A 174 19.19 -22.53 -7.96
N GLY A 175 17.95 -22.04 -7.94
CA GLY A 175 17.58 -20.81 -8.64
C GLY A 175 16.26 -20.26 -8.15
N GLY A 176 15.53 -19.56 -9.00
CA GLY A 176 14.22 -18.99 -8.73
C GLY A 176 13.36 -18.86 -9.96
N VAL A 177 12.05 -18.88 -9.73
CA VAL A 177 11.02 -18.65 -10.74
C VAL A 177 10.98 -17.16 -11.05
N LEU A 178 11.05 -16.83 -12.35
CA LEU A 178 10.91 -15.48 -12.84
C LEU A 178 9.46 -15.19 -13.23
N GLY A 179 8.87 -14.16 -12.63
CA GLY A 179 7.58 -13.64 -13.05
C GLY A 179 7.76 -12.73 -14.27
N GLN A 180 7.07 -13.00 -15.38
CA GLN A 180 7.11 -12.15 -16.56
C GLN A 180 6.26 -10.88 -16.33
N SER A 181 6.74 -9.73 -16.81
CA SER A 181 6.02 -8.45 -16.77
C SER A 181 5.92 -7.87 -18.18
N GLY A 182 4.69 -7.74 -18.70
CA GLY A 182 4.40 -7.12 -20.00
C GLY A 182 4.40 -8.06 -21.20
N VAL A 183 3.83 -7.59 -22.31
CA VAL A 183 3.62 -8.36 -23.56
C VAL A 183 4.89 -8.59 -24.38
N ALA A 184 5.98 -7.86 -24.10
CA ALA A 184 7.27 -7.98 -24.80
C ALA A 184 8.25 -8.96 -24.13
N SER A 185 7.82 -9.61 -23.05
CA SER A 185 8.65 -10.47 -22.21
C SER A 185 8.46 -11.93 -22.59
N GLU A 186 9.53 -12.59 -23.00
CA GLU A 186 9.50 -13.97 -23.50
C GLU A 186 10.27 -14.90 -22.58
N SER A 187 9.63 -15.98 -22.14
CA SER A 187 10.28 -17.06 -21.39
C SER A 187 10.90 -18.05 -22.38
N ILE A 188 12.22 -18.16 -22.35
CA ILE A 188 13.00 -18.97 -23.31
C ILE A 188 13.60 -20.23 -22.70
N ALA A 189 13.57 -20.36 -21.37
CA ALA A 189 13.86 -21.59 -20.65
C ALA A 189 13.00 -21.67 -19.39
N THR A 190 12.56 -22.88 -19.04
CA THR A 190 11.76 -23.15 -17.84
C THR A 190 12.47 -24.12 -16.92
N TRP A 191 12.09 -24.12 -15.63
CA TRP A 191 12.50 -25.16 -14.69
C TRP A 191 11.78 -26.46 -15.02
N GLY A 192 12.50 -27.59 -15.04
CA GLY A 192 11.89 -28.91 -15.21
C GLY A 192 10.96 -29.25 -14.04
N SER A 193 9.78 -29.84 -14.31
CA SER A 193 8.65 -30.02 -13.38
C SER A 193 8.99 -29.98 -11.89
N VAL A 194 8.80 -28.82 -11.27
CA VAL A 194 8.78 -28.65 -9.82
C VAL A 194 7.31 -28.70 -9.39
N GLY A 195 6.91 -29.71 -8.61
CA GLY A 195 5.56 -29.79 -8.04
C GLY A 195 4.41 -30.06 -9.02
N GLY A 196 4.69 -30.57 -10.24
CA GLY A 196 3.65 -30.97 -11.20
C GLY A 196 3.15 -29.88 -12.16
N SER A 197 3.70 -28.66 -12.09
CA SER A 197 3.48 -27.59 -13.08
C SER A 197 4.62 -27.53 -14.09
N THR A 198 4.31 -27.37 -15.39
CA THR A 198 5.29 -27.45 -16.48
C THR A 198 5.81 -26.10 -17.01
N ASP A 199 5.31 -24.96 -16.49
CA ASP A 199 5.54 -23.63 -17.09
C ASP A 199 6.15 -22.59 -16.13
N GLN A 200 7.16 -22.96 -15.32
CA GLN A 200 7.87 -22.00 -14.46
C GLN A 200 9.08 -21.40 -15.19
N ALA A 201 9.05 -20.11 -15.50
CA ALA A 201 10.12 -19.43 -16.24
C ALA A 201 11.43 -19.37 -15.43
N ALA A 202 12.53 -19.76 -16.07
CA ALA A 202 13.88 -19.73 -15.52
C ALA A 202 14.75 -18.68 -16.21
N ILE A 203 14.47 -18.39 -17.49
CA ILE A 203 15.13 -17.32 -18.25
C ILE A 203 14.06 -16.53 -18.98
N VAL A 204 14.03 -15.21 -18.73
CA VAL A 204 13.14 -14.28 -19.41
C VAL A 204 13.97 -13.24 -20.16
N VAL A 205 13.55 -12.93 -21.38
CA VAL A 205 14.22 -11.94 -22.23
C VAL A 205 13.25 -10.89 -22.74
N THR A 206 13.81 -9.72 -23.04
CA THR A 206 13.17 -8.69 -23.86
C THR A 206 14.08 -8.33 -25.04
N GLY A 207 13.74 -7.29 -25.79
CA GLY A 207 14.65 -6.71 -26.78
C GLY A 207 15.94 -6.11 -26.19
N ARG A 208 15.99 -5.81 -24.88
CA ARG A 208 17.11 -5.10 -24.23
C ARG A 208 17.63 -5.74 -22.93
N SER A 209 16.98 -6.77 -22.42
CA SER A 209 17.35 -7.47 -21.18
C SER A 209 17.44 -8.99 -21.38
N VAL A 210 18.34 -9.62 -20.62
CA VAL A 210 18.34 -11.06 -20.33
C VAL A 210 18.34 -11.23 -18.82
N PHE A 211 17.33 -11.92 -18.28
CA PHE A 211 17.22 -12.26 -16.87
C PHE A 211 17.43 -13.76 -16.68
N LEU A 212 18.52 -14.13 -15.98
CA LEU A 212 18.85 -15.51 -15.60
C LEU A 212 18.39 -15.77 -14.15
N GLY A 213 17.52 -16.77 -13.96
CA GLY A 213 16.87 -17.10 -12.68
C GLY A 213 17.75 -17.82 -11.66
N TRP A 214 19.04 -17.56 -11.58
CA TRP A 214 19.93 -18.17 -10.57
C TRP A 214 20.99 -17.18 -10.13
N GLU A 215 21.61 -17.45 -8.99
CA GLU A 215 22.68 -16.61 -8.47
C GLU A 215 24.01 -16.95 -9.14
N TRP A 216 24.74 -15.91 -9.52
CA TRP A 216 25.97 -16.04 -10.27
C TRP A 216 27.18 -16.14 -9.33
N GLY A 217 28.02 -17.16 -9.50
CA GLY A 217 29.20 -17.39 -8.64
C GLY A 217 29.02 -18.49 -7.59
N GLU A 218 27.78 -18.89 -7.30
CA GLU A 218 27.48 -19.98 -6.36
C GLU A 218 27.38 -21.37 -7.03
N MET A 219 27.07 -21.41 -8.34
CA MET A 219 26.87 -22.64 -9.10
C MET A 219 28.17 -23.20 -9.70
N ALA A 220 28.11 -24.37 -10.35
CA ALA A 220 29.27 -24.94 -11.06
C ALA A 220 29.82 -23.96 -12.11
N SER A 221 31.14 -23.71 -12.08
CA SER A 221 31.78 -22.65 -12.88
C SER A 221 31.58 -22.77 -14.40
N GLU A 222 31.40 -23.99 -14.92
CA GLU A 222 31.09 -24.26 -16.32
C GLU A 222 29.65 -23.88 -16.70
N PHE A 223 28.68 -24.10 -15.79
CA PHE A 223 27.28 -23.77 -16.02
C PHE A 223 27.10 -22.26 -16.18
N ASP A 224 27.66 -21.48 -15.25
CA ASP A 224 27.67 -20.03 -15.32
C ASP A 224 28.30 -19.57 -16.64
N ARG A 225 29.55 -20.00 -16.91
CA ARG A 225 30.31 -19.61 -18.11
C ARG A 225 29.55 -19.81 -19.42
N THR A 226 28.94 -20.98 -19.61
CA THR A 226 28.21 -21.30 -20.84
C THR A 226 26.98 -20.43 -21.03
N TRP A 227 26.18 -20.20 -19.98
CA TRP A 227 25.00 -19.34 -20.06
C TRP A 227 25.33 -17.86 -20.24
N PHE A 228 26.41 -17.38 -19.64
CA PHE A 228 26.84 -16.00 -19.87
C PHE A 228 27.39 -15.78 -21.28
N GLN A 229 28.18 -16.71 -21.81
CA GLN A 229 28.63 -16.64 -23.20
C GLN A 229 27.43 -16.65 -24.16
N ALA A 230 26.43 -17.49 -23.89
CA ALA A 230 25.18 -17.53 -24.63
C ALA A 230 24.44 -16.18 -24.55
N ALA A 231 24.23 -15.62 -23.35
CA ALA A 231 23.54 -14.36 -23.13
C ALA A 231 24.26 -13.15 -23.75
N ILE A 232 25.59 -13.11 -23.68
CA ILE A 232 26.41 -12.09 -24.35
C ILE A 232 26.35 -12.24 -25.87
N GLY A 233 26.35 -13.48 -26.38
CA GLY A 233 26.24 -13.80 -27.81
C GLY A 233 24.94 -13.28 -28.44
N ARG A 234 23.87 -13.09 -27.65
CA ARG A 234 22.65 -12.39 -28.07
C ARG A 234 22.93 -10.95 -28.50
N TYR A 235 23.90 -10.29 -27.88
CA TYR A 235 24.18 -8.87 -28.06
C TYR A 235 25.37 -8.58 -28.99
N GLY A 236 26.27 -9.54 -29.17
CA GLY A 236 27.39 -9.46 -30.11
C GLY A 236 28.57 -10.30 -29.65
N THR A 237 29.76 -9.99 -30.17
CA THR A 237 31.00 -10.68 -29.79
C THR A 237 31.74 -9.92 -28.71
N LEU A 238 32.10 -10.62 -27.63
CA LEU A 238 32.94 -10.08 -26.56
C LEU A 238 34.41 -10.29 -26.89
N ARG A 239 35.24 -9.29 -26.60
CA ARG A 239 36.69 -9.38 -26.84
C ARG A 239 37.34 -10.29 -25.80
N ALA A 240 38.31 -11.08 -26.25
CA ALA A 240 39.20 -11.79 -25.34
C ALA A 240 40.11 -10.77 -24.64
N GLY A 241 40.28 -10.91 -23.33
CA GLY A 241 41.07 -9.96 -22.54
C GLY A 241 41.00 -10.21 -21.04
N ARG A 242 41.24 -9.15 -20.26
CA ARG A 242 41.24 -9.17 -18.79
C ARG A 242 40.40 -8.05 -18.21
N ALA A 243 40.13 -8.11 -16.91
CA ALA A 243 39.46 -7.06 -16.18
C ALA A 243 40.21 -5.71 -16.29
N ILE A 244 39.46 -4.65 -16.52
CA ILE A 244 39.89 -3.25 -16.48
C ILE A 244 39.31 -2.67 -15.20
N GLU A 245 40.13 -2.58 -14.15
CA GLU A 245 39.76 -1.94 -12.89
C GLU A 245 39.61 -0.41 -13.08
N PRO A 246 38.75 0.25 -12.30
CA PRO A 246 38.64 1.70 -12.33
C PRO A 246 39.98 2.35 -11.93
N THR A 247 40.41 3.35 -12.70
CA THR A 247 41.58 4.16 -12.33
C THR A 247 41.26 4.93 -11.05
N PRO A 248 42.08 4.86 -9.99
CA PRO A 248 41.84 5.64 -8.79
C PRO A 248 41.93 7.12 -9.13
N THR A 249 40.79 7.81 -9.08
CA THR A 249 40.78 9.27 -9.24
C THR A 249 41.44 9.85 -8.00
N ALA A 250 42.49 10.65 -8.19
CA ALA A 250 43.27 11.24 -7.13
C ALA A 250 42.34 11.96 -6.14
N ALA A 251 42.28 11.43 -4.91
CA ALA A 251 41.58 12.05 -3.81
C ALA A 251 42.22 13.40 -3.53
N THR A 252 41.50 14.49 -3.79
CA THR A 252 41.82 15.79 -3.22
C THR A 252 41.67 15.65 -1.72
N ALA A 253 42.81 15.68 -1.02
CA ALA A 253 42.90 15.68 0.42
C ALA A 253 42.18 16.91 0.99
N ALA A 254 40.92 16.75 1.41
CA ALA A 254 40.32 17.60 2.42
C ALA A 254 40.69 17.01 3.78
N THR A 255 41.68 17.65 4.40
CA THR A 255 42.12 17.46 5.77
C THR A 255 40.97 17.25 6.75
N GLY A 256 41.13 16.23 7.60
CA GLY A 256 40.38 15.91 8.82
C GLY A 256 39.26 16.88 9.21
N ALA A 257 38.08 16.67 8.66
CA ALA A 257 36.85 16.94 9.37
C ALA A 257 36.41 15.62 9.98
N ILE A 258 36.37 15.59 11.31
CA ILE A 258 35.54 14.64 12.07
C ILE A 258 34.23 14.52 11.30
N ALA A 259 33.83 13.30 10.93
CA ALA A 259 32.53 13.05 10.32
C ALA A 259 31.51 13.87 11.12
N PRO A 260 30.79 14.83 10.51
CA PRO A 260 29.79 15.56 11.26
C PRO A 260 28.89 14.50 11.89
N PRO A 261 28.53 14.63 13.17
CA PRO A 261 27.60 13.70 13.79
C PRO A 261 26.44 13.56 12.83
N VAL A 262 26.08 12.31 12.52
CA VAL A 262 24.89 11.96 11.75
C VAL A 262 23.82 12.96 12.18
N GLN A 263 23.49 13.89 11.28
CA GLN A 263 22.41 14.84 11.56
C GLN A 263 21.23 13.99 12.00
N PRO A 264 20.55 14.32 13.11
CA PRO A 264 19.52 13.46 13.65
C PRO A 264 18.51 13.20 12.53
N THR A 265 18.52 11.98 11.98
CA THR A 265 17.51 11.55 11.04
C THR A 265 16.20 11.70 11.80
N ALA A 266 15.25 12.44 11.23
CA ALA A 266 13.93 12.56 11.80
C ALA A 266 13.43 11.16 12.19
N ASP A 267 12.82 11.06 13.38
CA ASP A 267 12.27 9.81 13.92
C ASP A 267 11.52 9.08 12.79
N PRO A 268 11.84 7.81 12.46
CA PRO A 268 11.21 7.12 11.34
C PRO A 268 9.67 7.11 11.42
N ALA A 269 9.12 7.25 12.62
CA ALA A 269 7.68 7.37 12.83
C ALA A 269 7.07 8.72 12.40
N GLU A 270 7.90 9.74 12.20
CA GLU A 270 7.50 11.11 11.82
C GLU A 270 7.79 11.41 10.33
N GLN A 271 8.32 10.43 9.60
CA GLN A 271 8.64 10.56 8.19
C GLN A 271 7.39 10.61 7.31
N VAL A 272 7.51 11.36 6.22
CA VAL A 272 6.47 11.50 5.20
C VAL A 272 7.09 11.28 3.83
N VAL A 273 6.34 10.59 2.97
CA VAL A 273 6.78 10.34 1.60
C VAL A 273 6.84 11.67 0.85
N PRO A 274 8.02 12.07 0.33
CA PRO A 274 8.15 13.31 -0.41
C PRO A 274 7.38 13.22 -1.73
N ALA A 275 7.05 14.39 -2.31
CA ALA A 275 6.44 14.45 -3.62
C ALA A 275 7.38 13.82 -4.65
N GLN A 276 6.87 12.85 -5.42
CA GLN A 276 7.66 12.09 -6.38
C GLN A 276 8.03 12.92 -7.61
N ILE A 277 7.14 13.81 -8.00
CA ILE A 277 7.28 14.64 -9.18
C ILE A 277 7.37 16.10 -8.71
N GLN A 278 8.57 16.66 -8.81
CA GLN A 278 8.81 18.07 -8.55
C GLN A 278 9.18 18.74 -9.87
N VAL A 279 8.16 19.25 -10.55
CA VAL A 279 8.32 19.95 -11.83
C VAL A 279 8.47 21.44 -11.55
N GLN A 280 9.60 21.99 -11.97
CA GLN A 280 9.91 23.42 -11.91
C GLN A 280 10.01 23.96 -13.33
N PRO A 281 9.67 25.24 -13.60
CA PRO A 281 9.92 25.86 -14.90
C PRO A 281 11.41 25.75 -15.26
N SER A 282 11.72 25.00 -16.32
CA SER A 282 13.10 24.69 -16.70
C SER A 282 13.19 24.24 -18.15
N GLY A 283 14.23 24.70 -18.86
CA GLY A 283 14.59 24.26 -20.21
C GLY A 283 15.44 22.99 -20.26
N GLN A 284 15.77 22.39 -19.12
CA GLN A 284 16.55 21.14 -19.08
C GLN A 284 15.82 20.00 -19.81
N PRO A 285 16.51 19.00 -20.38
CA PRO A 285 15.86 17.84 -20.98
C PRO A 285 14.88 17.17 -20.01
N ILE A 286 13.73 16.71 -20.53
CA ILE A 286 12.80 15.83 -19.81
C ILE A 286 13.18 14.40 -20.18
N SER A 287 13.48 13.56 -19.19
CA SER A 287 13.77 12.13 -19.45
C SER A 287 12.49 11.38 -19.85
N ALA A 288 12.61 10.21 -20.48
CA ALA A 288 11.44 9.39 -20.82
C ALA A 288 10.60 9.01 -19.58
N ALA A 289 11.28 8.63 -18.49
CA ALA A 289 10.63 8.31 -17.22
C ALA A 289 9.91 9.54 -16.61
N GLU A 290 10.55 10.71 -16.62
CA GLU A 290 9.94 11.96 -16.17
C GLU A 290 8.72 12.32 -17.03
N ALA A 291 8.82 12.19 -18.35
CA ALA A 291 7.70 12.45 -19.26
C ALA A 291 6.51 11.51 -19.03
N ILE A 292 6.76 10.21 -18.79
CA ILE A 292 5.72 9.23 -18.48
C ILE A 292 5.08 9.55 -17.13
N ALA A 293 5.88 9.83 -16.11
CA ALA A 293 5.40 10.17 -14.77
C ALA A 293 4.53 11.44 -14.79
N MET A 294 4.97 12.48 -15.51
CA MET A 294 4.20 13.71 -15.70
C MET A 294 2.87 13.46 -16.42
N GLN A 295 2.87 12.68 -17.51
CA GLN A 295 1.63 12.35 -18.24
C GLN A 295 0.66 11.55 -17.37
N GLN A 296 1.15 10.55 -16.63
CA GLN A 296 0.33 9.72 -15.75
C GLN A 296 -0.26 10.52 -14.59
N GLU A 297 0.50 11.43 -13.99
CA GLU A 297 0.00 12.30 -12.92
C GLU A 297 -1.10 13.23 -13.43
N LEU A 298 -0.88 13.88 -14.58
CA LEU A 298 -1.85 14.81 -15.14
C LEU A 298 -3.12 14.08 -15.61
N ALA A 299 -2.98 12.93 -16.26
CA ALA A 299 -4.11 12.08 -16.63
C ALA A 299 -4.92 11.64 -15.40
N SER A 300 -4.23 11.26 -14.32
CA SER A 300 -4.89 10.86 -13.08
C SER A 300 -5.59 12.02 -12.37
N LEU A 301 -5.01 13.23 -12.41
CA LEU A 301 -5.63 14.44 -11.87
C LEU A 301 -6.85 14.86 -12.68
N ILE A 302 -6.78 14.78 -14.01
CA ILE A 302 -7.92 14.97 -14.92
C ILE A 302 -9.05 14.01 -14.54
N GLY A 303 -8.74 12.73 -14.34
CA GLY A 303 -9.73 11.73 -13.94
C GLY A 303 -10.38 12.01 -12.59
N ARG A 304 -9.60 12.40 -11.56
CA ARG A 304 -10.13 12.80 -10.24
C ARG A 304 -11.02 14.02 -10.31
N PHE A 305 -10.60 15.02 -11.07
CA PHE A 305 -11.35 16.24 -11.27
C PHE A 305 -12.69 15.96 -11.97
N GLU A 306 -12.67 15.15 -13.03
CA GLU A 306 -13.88 14.72 -13.74
C GLU A 306 -14.81 13.87 -12.86
N SER A 307 -14.25 12.97 -12.06
CA SER A 307 -15.02 12.19 -11.07
C SER A 307 -15.72 13.10 -10.06
N ALA A 308 -15.03 14.12 -9.55
CA ALA A 308 -15.59 15.10 -8.63
C ALA A 308 -16.73 15.90 -9.28
N LEU A 309 -16.55 16.39 -10.52
CA LEU A 309 -17.58 17.09 -11.27
C LEU A 309 -18.80 16.21 -11.57
N LEU A 310 -18.58 14.93 -11.89
CA LEU A 310 -19.69 13.99 -12.14
C LEU A 310 -20.48 13.71 -10.86
N SER A 311 -19.79 13.51 -9.74
CA SER A 311 -20.42 13.30 -8.43
C SER A 311 -21.25 14.53 -8.02
N GLU A 312 -20.72 15.72 -8.28
CA GLU A 312 -21.37 17.00 -8.05
C GLU A 312 -22.61 17.20 -8.92
N ALA A 313 -22.46 17.08 -10.24
CA ALA A 313 -23.56 17.32 -11.19
C ALA A 313 -24.70 16.29 -11.05
N SER A 314 -24.37 15.06 -10.67
CA SER A 314 -25.39 14.01 -10.46
C SER A 314 -26.15 14.13 -9.14
N ALA A 315 -25.63 14.89 -8.16
CA ALA A 315 -26.26 15.02 -6.84
C ALA A 315 -27.65 15.67 -6.90
N GLY A 316 -27.88 16.58 -7.86
CA GLY A 316 -29.17 17.24 -8.10
C GLY A 316 -30.05 16.58 -9.16
N SER A 317 -29.61 15.47 -9.77
CA SER A 317 -30.33 14.83 -10.86
C SER A 317 -31.49 13.96 -10.35
N SER A 318 -32.70 14.21 -10.87
CA SER A 318 -33.89 13.38 -10.63
C SER A 318 -34.04 12.24 -11.63
N ILE A 319 -33.02 11.98 -12.46
CA ILE A 319 -33.07 10.98 -13.52
C ILE A 319 -32.91 9.59 -12.92
N ASP A 320 -33.94 8.77 -13.07
CA ASP A 320 -33.94 7.37 -12.68
C ASP A 320 -33.39 6.50 -13.83
N LEU A 321 -32.38 5.67 -13.51
CA LEU A 321 -31.75 4.73 -14.44
C LEU A 321 -32.77 3.80 -15.10
N ALA A 322 -33.82 3.43 -14.37
CA ALA A 322 -34.89 2.56 -14.85
C ALA A 322 -35.89 3.28 -15.78
N ALA A 323 -35.99 4.62 -15.70
CA ALA A 323 -36.97 5.42 -16.43
C ALA A 323 -36.40 6.15 -17.67
N LEU A 324 -35.11 5.95 -17.98
CA LEU A 324 -34.47 6.55 -19.16
C LEU A 324 -35.07 6.00 -20.46
N PRO A 325 -35.60 6.85 -21.37
CA PRO A 325 -36.21 6.43 -22.64
C PRO A 325 -35.28 5.54 -23.48
N GLU A 326 -35.85 4.53 -24.15
CA GLU A 326 -35.08 3.61 -25.01
C GLU A 326 -34.53 4.26 -26.28
N ASP A 327 -35.14 5.37 -26.72
CA ASP A 327 -34.93 5.90 -28.08
C ASP A 327 -34.78 7.44 -28.15
N LYS A 328 -34.58 8.12 -27.01
CA LYS A 328 -34.41 9.59 -26.98
C LYS A 328 -33.40 10.04 -25.93
N SER A 329 -32.51 10.94 -26.32
CA SER A 329 -31.86 11.86 -25.38
C SER A 329 -32.94 12.51 -24.52
N PRO A 330 -32.82 12.55 -23.19
CA PRO A 330 -33.86 13.12 -22.34
C PRO A 330 -34.12 14.59 -22.73
N ASP A 331 -35.40 14.98 -22.82
CA ASP A 331 -35.84 16.40 -22.80
C ASP A 331 -35.56 17.06 -21.42
N ALA A 332 -34.81 16.40 -20.53
CA ALA A 332 -34.22 17.05 -19.37
C ALA A 332 -33.08 17.94 -19.87
N GLU A 333 -33.06 19.21 -19.45
CA GLU A 333 -31.91 20.12 -19.63
C GLU A 333 -30.69 19.56 -18.88
N ILE A 334 -30.09 18.47 -19.39
CA ILE A 334 -28.84 17.92 -18.87
C ILE A 334 -27.75 18.84 -19.39
N THR A 335 -27.36 19.80 -18.56
CA THR A 335 -26.21 20.65 -18.84
C THR A 335 -24.98 19.75 -18.99
N PRO A 336 -24.29 19.73 -20.13
CA PRO A 336 -23.06 18.94 -20.29
C PRO A 336 -22.07 19.30 -19.18
N ILE A 337 -21.18 18.37 -18.76
CA ILE A 337 -20.03 18.72 -17.92
C ILE A 337 -19.03 19.53 -18.76
N GLY A 338 -19.42 20.74 -19.17
CA GLY A 338 -18.60 21.69 -19.90
C GLY A 338 -17.77 22.48 -18.91
N ASN A 339 -16.57 21.98 -18.59
CA ASN A 339 -15.63 22.69 -17.76
C ASN A 339 -14.40 23.09 -18.59
N SER A 340 -14.15 24.39 -18.71
CA SER A 340 -13.04 24.93 -19.50
C SER A 340 -11.67 24.50 -18.97
N ALA A 341 -11.52 24.30 -17.65
CA ALA A 341 -10.31 23.75 -17.03
C ALA A 341 -10.06 22.31 -17.49
N LEU A 342 -11.11 21.48 -17.54
CA LEU A 342 -11.01 20.10 -18.00
C LEU A 342 -10.62 20.04 -19.49
N THR A 343 -11.24 20.86 -20.34
CA THR A 343 -10.89 20.95 -21.76
C THR A 343 -9.45 21.39 -21.96
N GLN A 344 -9.01 22.43 -21.24
CA GLN A 344 -7.63 22.94 -21.32
C GLN A 344 -6.61 21.88 -20.87
N ALA A 345 -6.88 21.18 -19.76
CA ALA A 345 -5.97 20.16 -19.26
C ALA A 345 -5.85 18.96 -20.20
N ARG A 346 -6.95 18.50 -20.81
CA ARG A 346 -6.92 17.43 -21.82
C ARG A 346 -6.14 17.83 -23.06
N GLN A 347 -6.30 19.06 -23.53
CA GLN A 347 -5.51 19.59 -24.64
C GLN A 347 -4.01 19.58 -24.31
N ILE A 348 -3.64 20.10 -23.13
CA ILE A 348 -2.24 20.11 -22.68
C ILE A 348 -1.67 18.69 -22.56
N LEU A 349 -2.44 17.75 -22.02
CA LEU A 349 -2.01 16.35 -21.93
C LEU A 349 -1.79 15.74 -23.32
N GLY A 350 -2.63 16.05 -24.31
CA GLY A 350 -2.49 15.62 -25.69
C GLY A 350 -1.29 16.23 -26.42
N ASP A 351 -1.00 17.51 -26.16
CA ASP A 351 0.12 18.24 -26.79
C ASP A 351 1.48 17.90 -26.14
N PHE A 352 1.49 17.49 -24.87
CA PHE A 352 2.70 17.25 -24.09
C PHE A 352 3.71 16.28 -24.76
N PRO A 353 3.32 15.10 -25.29
CA PRO A 353 4.26 14.20 -25.97
C PRO A 353 4.89 14.81 -27.22
N GLN A 354 4.20 15.72 -27.91
CA GLN A 354 4.76 16.42 -29.07
C GLN A 354 5.80 17.45 -28.62
N LEU A 355 5.52 18.24 -27.59
CA LEU A 355 6.48 19.20 -27.02
C LEU A 355 7.77 18.54 -26.54
N VAL A 356 7.67 17.36 -25.90
CA VAL A 356 8.85 16.58 -25.48
C VAL A 356 9.62 16.07 -26.70
N ARG A 357 8.94 15.56 -27.74
CA ARG A 357 9.59 15.09 -28.99
C ARG A 357 10.30 16.22 -29.73
N ASP A 358 9.70 17.40 -29.76
CA ASP A 358 10.26 18.61 -30.37
C ASP A 358 11.34 19.28 -29.50
N ARG A 359 11.67 18.68 -28.35
CA ARG A 359 12.65 19.19 -27.37
C ARG A 359 12.29 20.56 -26.79
N ASN A 360 11.02 20.95 -26.86
CA ASN A 360 10.50 22.16 -26.24
C ASN A 360 10.17 21.93 -24.75
N TYR A 361 11.19 21.57 -23.98
CA TYR A 361 11.04 21.14 -22.58
C TYR A 361 10.53 22.24 -21.65
N SER A 362 10.89 23.49 -21.91
CA SER A 362 10.40 24.63 -21.13
C SER A 362 8.88 24.77 -21.28
N ALA A 363 8.36 24.72 -22.51
CA ALA A 363 6.93 24.79 -22.76
C ALA A 363 6.21 23.57 -22.17
N ALA A 364 6.77 22.36 -22.34
CA ALA A 364 6.20 21.15 -21.78
C ALA A 364 6.00 21.25 -20.25
N ARG A 365 7.04 21.70 -19.49
CA ARG A 365 6.92 21.89 -18.04
C ARG A 365 5.95 23.02 -17.68
N GLN A 366 6.01 24.15 -18.37
CA GLN A 366 5.12 25.30 -18.08
C GLN A 366 3.65 24.95 -18.31
N GLN A 367 3.33 24.30 -19.43
CA GLN A 367 1.95 23.87 -19.71
C GLN A 367 1.48 22.82 -18.72
N TRP A 368 2.33 21.85 -18.37
CA TRP A 368 1.97 20.85 -17.36
C TRP A 368 1.67 21.48 -15.99
N ILE A 369 2.52 22.41 -15.52
CA ILE A 369 2.29 23.15 -14.27
C ILE A 369 0.98 23.95 -14.35
N LEU A 370 0.74 24.61 -15.49
CA LEU A 370 -0.48 25.37 -15.73
C LEU A 370 -1.72 24.47 -15.64
N ALA A 371 -1.73 23.32 -16.33
CA ALA A 371 -2.86 22.39 -16.31
C ALA A 371 -3.17 21.93 -14.88
N ARG A 372 -2.16 21.53 -14.12
CA ARG A 372 -2.30 21.07 -12.74
C ARG A 372 -2.89 22.17 -11.84
N ARG A 373 -2.35 23.39 -11.93
CA ARG A 373 -2.87 24.53 -11.18
C ARG A 373 -4.31 24.87 -11.59
N THR A 374 -4.60 24.92 -12.89
CA THR A 374 -5.93 25.23 -13.40
C THR A 374 -6.97 24.22 -12.90
N LEU A 375 -6.65 22.92 -12.87
CA LEU A 375 -7.55 21.91 -12.30
C LEU A 375 -7.77 22.10 -10.80
N TRP A 376 -6.71 22.37 -10.02
CA TRP A 376 -6.83 22.62 -8.59
C TRP A 376 -7.62 23.90 -8.26
N ASP A 377 -7.37 24.99 -8.99
CA ASP A 377 -8.05 26.27 -8.79
C ASP A 377 -9.55 26.18 -9.13
N ASN A 378 -9.96 25.17 -9.91
CA ASN A 378 -11.35 24.96 -10.34
C ASN A 378 -12.00 23.70 -9.73
N PHE A 379 -11.37 23.08 -8.72
CA PHE A 379 -11.93 21.89 -8.07
C PHE A 379 -13.31 22.21 -7.47
N PRO A 380 -14.33 21.32 -7.59
CA PRO A 380 -15.64 21.58 -7.01
C PRO A 380 -15.54 21.68 -5.48
N THR A 381 -15.72 22.89 -4.95
CA THR A 381 -15.50 23.24 -3.54
C THR A 381 -16.64 24.08 -2.93
N ASP A 382 -17.69 24.35 -3.69
CA ASP A 382 -18.75 25.29 -3.36
C ASP A 382 -20.10 24.65 -3.01
N ARG A 383 -20.22 23.31 -3.14
CA ARG A 383 -21.46 22.58 -2.89
C ARG A 383 -21.24 21.16 -2.38
N PRO A 384 -22.26 20.52 -1.76
CA PRO A 384 -22.13 19.19 -1.19
C PRO A 384 -21.83 18.13 -2.27
N ILE A 385 -20.76 17.35 -2.05
CA ILE A 385 -20.33 16.25 -2.93
C ILE A 385 -20.12 14.94 -2.17
N ALA A 386 -20.13 14.98 -0.83
CA ALA A 386 -19.82 13.82 -0.01
C ALA A 386 -20.98 12.81 0.00
N GLN A 387 -20.63 11.53 -0.17
CA GLN A 387 -21.49 10.39 0.13
C GLN A 387 -21.34 10.03 1.62
N PRO A 388 -22.18 9.14 2.19
CA PRO A 388 -21.96 8.64 3.55
C PRO A 388 -20.57 8.01 3.68
N GLU A 389 -19.66 8.67 4.38
CA GLU A 389 -18.26 8.27 4.53
C GLU A 389 -17.75 8.57 5.93
N ILE A 390 -16.75 7.82 6.38
CA ILE A 390 -16.11 8.09 7.66
C ILE A 390 -15.16 9.28 7.48
N ARG A 391 -15.39 10.35 8.23
CA ARG A 391 -14.59 11.58 8.19
C ARG A 391 -13.97 11.75 9.55
N ALA A 392 -12.82 11.11 9.72
CA ALA A 392 -12.14 11.05 10.99
C ALA A 392 -11.07 12.14 11.12
N ILE A 393 -10.83 12.62 12.34
CA ILE A 393 -9.70 13.50 12.64
C ILE A 393 -9.06 13.14 13.97
N TRP A 394 -7.74 13.24 14.03
CA TRP A 394 -6.99 13.10 15.27
C TRP A 394 -6.91 14.45 15.97
N LEU A 395 -7.53 14.54 17.15
CA LEU A 395 -7.50 15.72 17.99
C LEU A 395 -6.30 15.63 18.95
N ASP A 396 -5.24 16.34 18.60
CA ASP A 396 -3.96 16.30 19.28
C ASP A 396 -3.94 17.13 20.58
N ARG A 397 -2.85 16.98 21.34
CA ARG A 397 -2.68 17.68 22.61
C ARG A 397 -2.49 19.19 22.41
N GLY A 398 -1.84 19.62 21.34
CA GLY A 398 -1.59 21.03 21.04
C GLY A 398 -2.91 21.79 20.97
N THR A 399 -3.83 21.32 20.13
CA THR A 399 -5.17 21.91 19.99
C THR A 399 -5.93 21.96 21.31
N ILE A 400 -5.90 20.88 22.11
CA ILE A 400 -6.60 20.83 23.40
C ILE A 400 -6.03 21.85 24.39
N VAL A 401 -4.70 22.03 24.39
CA VAL A 401 -4.03 22.97 25.29
C VAL A 401 -4.28 24.41 24.85
N GLU A 402 -4.24 24.68 23.55
CA GLU A 402 -4.50 25.99 22.96
C GLU A 402 -5.94 26.44 23.17
N ALA A 403 -6.92 25.53 23.06
CA ALA A 403 -8.33 25.81 23.32
C ALA A 403 -8.56 26.44 24.71
N GLY A 404 -7.72 26.10 25.69
CA GLY A 404 -7.59 26.85 26.94
C GLY A 404 -8.77 26.76 27.91
N SER A 405 -10.00 26.49 27.47
CA SER A 405 -11.21 26.38 28.29
C SER A 405 -12.24 25.39 27.70
N PRO A 406 -13.28 24.99 28.45
CA PRO A 406 -14.42 24.27 27.89
C PRO A 406 -15.10 24.96 26.72
N GLU A 407 -15.25 26.29 26.79
CA GLU A 407 -15.88 27.09 25.75
C GLU A 407 -15.01 27.11 24.49
N GLY A 408 -13.70 27.35 24.63
CA GLY A 408 -12.77 27.26 23.50
C GLY A 408 -12.68 25.84 22.90
N LEU A 409 -12.89 24.81 23.72
CA LEU A 409 -12.96 23.44 23.21
C LEU A 409 -14.28 23.15 22.51
N ALA A 410 -15.39 23.74 22.97
CA ALA A 410 -16.67 23.70 22.27
C ALA A 410 -16.54 24.35 20.88
N GLU A 411 -15.85 25.50 20.77
CA GLU A 411 -15.55 26.15 19.49
C GLU A 411 -14.72 25.25 18.56
N VAL A 412 -13.76 24.48 19.09
CA VAL A 412 -13.04 23.47 18.30
C VAL A 412 -14.01 22.42 17.76
N PHE A 413 -14.88 21.86 18.60
CA PHE A 413 -15.87 20.86 18.15
C PHE A 413 -16.91 21.46 17.20
N ASP A 414 -17.31 22.73 17.36
CA ASP A 414 -18.17 23.45 16.41
C ASP A 414 -17.53 23.52 15.02
N ARG A 415 -16.24 23.87 14.95
CA ARG A 415 -15.51 23.91 13.67
C ARG A 415 -15.38 22.53 13.03
N LEU A 416 -15.12 21.49 13.84
CA LEU A 416 -15.06 20.11 13.33
C LEU A 416 -16.43 19.64 12.79
N ALA A 417 -17.51 19.95 13.51
CA ALA A 417 -18.86 19.62 13.08
C ALA A 417 -19.26 20.36 11.81
N ALA A 418 -18.95 21.67 11.72
CA ALA A 418 -19.15 22.46 10.50
C ALA A 418 -18.37 21.87 9.33
N ALA A 419 -17.11 21.45 9.55
CA ALA A 419 -16.31 20.73 8.55
C ALA A 419 -16.82 19.29 8.24
N GLY A 420 -17.97 18.88 8.79
CA GLY A 420 -18.59 17.59 8.54
C GLY A 420 -17.85 16.39 9.14
N ILE A 421 -16.87 16.59 10.01
CA ILE A 421 -16.18 15.53 10.74
C ILE A 421 -17.21 14.77 11.58
N ASN A 422 -17.21 13.45 11.51
CA ASN A 422 -18.16 12.60 12.23
C ASN A 422 -17.50 11.63 13.23
N THR A 423 -16.17 11.53 13.20
CA THR A 423 -15.39 10.69 14.12
C THR A 423 -14.17 11.43 14.61
N VAL A 424 -14.01 11.58 15.92
CA VAL A 424 -12.86 12.27 16.53
C VAL A 424 -12.05 11.28 17.35
N SER A 425 -10.79 11.10 16.98
CA SER A 425 -9.80 10.38 17.77
C SER A 425 -9.16 11.32 18.78
N LEU A 426 -9.70 11.36 19.99
CA LEU A 426 -9.27 12.28 21.03
C LEU A 426 -8.04 11.75 21.77
N LYS A 427 -6.91 12.48 21.70
CA LYS A 427 -5.71 12.11 22.44
C LYS A 427 -5.98 12.13 23.95
N ARG A 428 -5.71 11.00 24.62
CA ARG A 428 -5.66 10.98 26.09
C ARG A 428 -4.39 11.67 26.58
N SER A 429 -4.54 12.73 27.36
CA SER A 429 -3.44 13.36 28.09
C SER A 429 -3.11 12.60 29.38
N THR A 430 -1.82 12.41 29.65
CA THR A 430 -1.27 11.67 30.80
C THR A 430 -1.84 12.07 32.18
N PRO A 431 -2.22 13.33 32.50
CA PRO A 431 -2.76 13.65 33.83
C PRO A 431 -4.09 12.98 34.19
N ASP A 432 -4.83 12.43 33.21
CA ASP A 432 -6.23 12.01 33.35
C ASP A 432 -6.45 10.58 33.90
N ILE A 433 -5.47 10.01 34.64
CA ILE A 433 -5.47 8.60 35.09
C ILE A 433 -5.34 8.52 36.62
N ARG A 434 -6.19 7.71 37.29
CA ARG A 434 -6.10 7.46 38.74
C ARG A 434 -4.95 6.54 39.14
N PHE A 435 -4.44 5.71 38.22
CA PHE A 435 -3.32 4.77 38.42
C PHE A 435 -1.93 5.40 38.26
N ILE A 436 -1.84 6.72 38.25
CA ILE A 436 -0.56 7.41 38.42
C ILE A 436 -0.25 7.45 39.93
N PRO A 437 0.95 7.02 40.37
CA PRO A 437 1.36 7.08 41.77
C PRO A 437 1.08 8.47 42.35
N ALA A 438 0.59 8.55 43.59
CA ALA A 438 0.05 9.79 44.18
C ALA A 438 0.99 11.02 44.10
N GLY A 439 2.31 10.81 44.00
CA GLY A 439 3.31 11.87 43.82
C GLY A 439 3.35 12.54 42.44
N LEU A 440 2.75 11.94 41.41
CA LEU A 440 2.76 12.41 40.02
C LEU A 440 1.46 13.14 39.61
N ARG A 441 0.49 13.27 40.53
CA ARG A 441 -0.78 13.99 40.34
C ARG A 441 -0.66 15.52 40.18
N ARG A 442 0.57 16.08 40.19
CA ARG A 442 0.82 17.52 40.18
C ARG A 442 1.26 18.00 38.80
N SER A 443 0.33 18.11 37.85
CA SER A 443 0.56 19.00 36.72
C SER A 443 0.23 20.43 37.17
N LYS A 444 1.21 21.36 37.07
CA LYS A 444 1.03 22.80 37.34
C LYS A 444 0.32 23.55 36.18
N ILE A 445 -0.31 22.84 35.26
CA ILE A 445 -1.09 23.43 34.17
C ILE A 445 -2.54 23.59 34.68
N PRO A 446 -3.04 24.82 34.92
CA PRO A 446 -4.31 25.05 35.62
C PRO A 446 -5.55 24.37 35.00
N TRP A 447 -5.46 23.95 33.74
CA TRP A 447 -6.57 23.38 32.97
C TRP A 447 -6.55 21.85 32.80
N CYS A 448 -5.68 21.11 33.50
CA CYS A 448 -5.54 19.65 33.35
C CYS A 448 -6.03 18.82 34.57
N ALA A 449 -7.14 19.19 35.22
CA ALA A 449 -7.72 18.39 36.31
C ALA A 449 -8.55 17.18 35.80
N ALA A 450 -8.21 16.01 36.31
CA ALA A 450 -8.17 14.70 35.63
C ALA A 450 -9.46 13.85 35.47
N GLY A 451 -10.68 14.40 35.53
CA GLY A 451 -11.88 13.54 35.51
C GLY A 451 -13.16 14.17 34.98
N THR A 452 -13.51 15.38 35.44
CA THR A 452 -14.72 16.09 34.98
C THR A 452 -14.59 16.53 33.51
N ARG A 453 -13.37 16.76 33.04
CA ARG A 453 -13.08 17.31 31.71
C ARG A 453 -13.14 16.27 30.59
N TRP A 454 -12.87 14.99 30.86
CA TRP A 454 -12.96 13.94 29.82
C TRP A 454 -14.40 13.62 29.46
N ARG A 455 -15.30 13.56 30.45
CA ARG A 455 -16.74 13.41 30.22
C ARG A 455 -17.28 14.58 29.38
N GLN A 456 -16.90 15.80 29.73
CA GLN A 456 -17.28 17.00 28.98
C GLN A 456 -16.83 16.97 27.50
N ARG A 457 -15.64 16.46 27.20
CA ARG A 457 -15.16 16.33 25.81
C ARG A 457 -16.00 15.36 24.98
N ILE A 458 -16.43 14.27 25.60
CA ILE A 458 -17.32 13.30 24.98
C ILE A 458 -18.69 13.92 24.76
N GLU A 459 -19.23 14.59 25.78
CA GLU A 459 -20.51 15.32 25.69
C GLU A 459 -20.47 16.36 24.56
N LEU A 460 -19.40 17.17 24.44
CA LEU A 460 -19.24 18.14 23.36
C LEU A 460 -19.24 17.52 21.95
N ALA A 461 -18.68 16.32 21.80
CA ALA A 461 -18.72 15.58 20.54
C ALA A 461 -20.14 15.03 20.27
N HIS A 462 -20.73 14.38 21.27
CA HIS A 462 -22.07 13.78 21.18
C HIS A 462 -23.16 14.81 20.94
N ASP A 463 -23.06 16.01 21.54
CA ASP A 463 -23.99 17.14 21.33
C ASP A 463 -23.98 17.65 19.87
N ARG A 464 -23.00 17.21 19.06
CA ARG A 464 -22.83 17.56 17.64
C ARG A 464 -22.88 16.33 16.73
N ASP A 465 -23.48 15.24 17.21
CA ASP A 465 -23.61 13.97 16.47
C ASP A 465 -22.27 13.37 15.99
N MET A 466 -21.16 13.69 16.67
CA MET A 466 -19.85 13.12 16.41
C MET A 466 -19.53 11.98 17.36
N GLU A 467 -18.92 10.93 16.85
CA GLU A 467 -18.33 9.90 17.70
C GLU A 467 -16.98 10.30 18.23
N LEU A 468 -16.69 9.87 19.46
CA LEU A 468 -15.41 10.08 20.11
C LEU A 468 -14.74 8.75 20.44
N HIS A 469 -13.61 8.51 19.78
CA HIS A 469 -12.76 7.35 19.99
C HIS A 469 -11.57 7.75 20.88
N ALA A 470 -11.32 7.02 21.95
CA ALA A 470 -10.20 7.31 22.85
C ALA A 470 -8.87 6.91 22.19
N TRP A 471 -8.08 7.89 21.76
CA TRP A 471 -6.74 7.68 21.23
C TRP A 471 -5.72 7.52 22.35
N VAL A 472 -5.13 6.32 22.43
CA VAL A 472 -4.20 5.91 23.48
C VAL A 472 -2.87 5.43 22.90
N TRP A 473 -1.78 5.80 23.56
CA TRP A 473 -0.48 5.18 23.33
C TRP A 473 -0.45 3.83 24.02
N THR A 474 -0.04 2.80 23.29
CA THR A 474 -0.02 1.42 23.79
C THR A 474 1.32 1.08 24.41
N PHE A 475 2.37 0.89 23.60
CA PHE A 475 3.68 0.50 24.13
C PHE A 475 4.68 1.66 24.22
N ALA A 476 4.45 2.82 23.57
CA ALA A 476 5.30 3.99 23.80
C ALA A 476 4.99 4.63 25.17
N ALA A 477 6.02 4.94 25.96
CA ALA A 477 5.89 5.34 27.37
C ALA A 477 6.32 6.79 27.68
N GLY A 478 6.96 7.47 26.75
CA GLY A 478 7.52 8.81 26.95
C GLY A 478 7.87 9.49 25.63
N ASN A 479 8.23 10.77 25.69
CA ASN A 479 8.60 11.55 24.51
C ASN A 479 9.57 12.68 24.88
N GLN A 480 10.74 12.73 24.24
CA GLN A 480 11.72 13.80 24.43
C GLN A 480 11.18 15.20 24.13
N LEU A 481 10.31 15.37 23.13
CA LEU A 481 9.65 16.65 22.87
C LEU A 481 8.76 17.05 24.04
N HIS A 482 7.99 16.11 24.59
CA HIS A 482 7.16 16.38 25.76
C HIS A 482 8.01 16.76 26.97
N ASN A 483 9.13 16.06 27.21
CA ASN A 483 10.05 16.37 28.30
C ASN A 483 10.51 17.83 28.27
N ARG A 484 10.87 18.35 27.09
CA ARG A 484 11.21 19.77 26.92
C ARG A 484 10.08 20.70 27.33
N LEU A 485 8.84 20.39 26.95
CA LEU A 485 7.65 21.20 27.29
C LEU A 485 7.33 21.21 28.79
N VAL A 486 7.75 20.18 29.54
CA VAL A 486 7.50 20.07 30.98
C VAL A 486 8.76 20.21 31.82
N ASN A 487 9.85 20.76 31.25
CA ASN A 487 11.14 20.98 31.91
C ASN A 487 11.75 19.71 32.54
N GLN A 488 11.62 18.57 31.86
CA GLN A 488 12.26 17.31 32.20
C GLN A 488 13.47 17.06 31.27
N PRO A 489 14.50 16.33 31.72
CA PRO A 489 15.66 16.03 30.89
C PRO A 489 15.26 15.12 29.71
N ALA A 490 16.02 15.18 28.60
CA ALA A 490 15.77 14.34 27.42
C ALA A 490 15.90 12.83 27.73
N SER A 491 16.67 12.46 28.75
CA SER A 491 16.81 11.07 29.23
C SER A 491 15.66 10.60 30.11
N TYR A 492 14.73 11.48 30.50
CA TYR A 492 13.59 11.08 31.32
C TYR A 492 12.66 10.15 30.52
N LEU A 493 12.49 8.92 30.99
CA LEU A 493 11.75 7.88 30.28
C LEU A 493 10.22 8.02 30.40
N GLY A 494 9.75 9.03 31.14
CA GLY A 494 8.36 9.22 31.47
C GLY A 494 7.99 8.62 32.84
N PRO A 495 6.80 8.96 33.36
CA PRO A 495 6.40 8.63 34.73
C PRO A 495 6.22 7.14 34.99
N VAL A 496 5.71 6.38 34.01
CA VAL A 496 5.50 4.94 34.15
C VAL A 496 6.84 4.21 34.29
N LEU A 497 7.79 4.47 33.39
CA LEU A 497 9.11 3.85 33.42
C LEU A 497 10.01 4.38 34.55
N ALA A 498 9.75 5.58 35.06
CA ALA A 498 10.42 6.07 36.27
C ALA A 498 9.96 5.32 37.54
N ALA A 499 8.68 4.91 37.58
CA ALA A 499 8.12 4.13 38.69
C ALA A 499 8.40 2.63 38.57
N HIS A 500 8.43 2.11 37.34
CA HIS A 500 8.67 0.70 37.01
C HIS A 500 9.77 0.56 35.94
N PRO A 501 11.06 0.73 36.29
CA PRO A 501 12.14 0.67 35.32
C PRO A 501 12.29 -0.70 34.63
N ASP A 502 11.92 -1.77 35.32
CA ASP A 502 11.93 -3.17 34.85
C ASP A 502 10.87 -3.45 33.78
N TRP A 503 9.92 -2.55 33.57
CA TRP A 503 8.93 -2.61 32.49
C TRP A 503 9.45 -2.07 31.16
N ALA A 504 10.65 -1.47 31.15
CA ALA A 504 11.23 -0.91 29.95
C ALA A 504 11.63 -1.99 28.94
N ASN A 505 11.50 -1.63 27.67
CA ASN A 505 12.07 -2.36 26.56
C ASN A 505 13.46 -1.78 26.22
N TYR A 506 14.35 -2.63 25.72
CA TYR A 506 15.75 -2.27 25.44
C TYR A 506 16.20 -2.73 24.05
N ASP A 507 17.24 -2.08 23.54
CA ASP A 507 18.07 -2.68 22.48
C ASP A 507 19.02 -3.75 23.02
N ASN A 508 19.70 -4.40 22.08
CA ASN A 508 20.77 -5.36 22.33
C ASN A 508 21.99 -4.76 23.06
N ALA A 509 22.08 -3.44 23.21
CA ALA A 509 23.12 -2.74 23.97
C ALA A 509 22.63 -2.24 25.35
N GLY A 510 21.35 -2.46 25.70
CA GLY A 510 20.77 -2.06 26.97
C GLY A 510 20.23 -0.62 27.04
N ASN A 511 20.11 0.10 25.92
CA ASN A 511 19.50 1.44 25.90
C ASN A 511 17.97 1.34 25.82
N SER A 512 17.27 2.23 26.53
CA SER A 512 15.79 2.27 26.54
C SER A 512 15.18 3.18 25.47
N ILE A 513 15.98 4.07 24.87
CA ILE A 513 15.55 4.94 23.77
C ILE A 513 16.38 4.55 22.53
N PRO A 514 15.74 4.08 21.44
CA PRO A 514 16.44 3.71 20.23
C PRO A 514 17.22 4.87 19.62
N ALA A 515 18.43 4.58 19.15
CA ALA A 515 19.21 5.54 18.37
C ALA A 515 18.40 6.05 17.16
N GLY A 516 18.29 7.37 17.02
CA GLY A 516 17.50 8.01 15.96
C GLY A 516 15.99 8.03 16.20
N GLN A 517 15.52 7.64 17.40
CA GLN A 517 14.13 7.77 17.84
C GLN A 517 14.05 8.59 19.13
N THR A 518 12.84 9.03 19.48
CA THR A 518 12.62 10.02 20.55
C THR A 518 11.82 9.50 21.73
N LYS A 519 11.45 8.22 21.72
CA LYS A 519 10.44 7.64 22.61
C LYS A 519 10.93 6.30 23.19
N PRO A 520 10.90 6.11 24.51
CA PRO A 520 11.06 4.79 25.11
C PRO A 520 9.79 3.96 24.97
N PHE A 521 9.94 2.64 25.07
CA PHE A 521 8.84 1.68 24.95
C PHE A 521 8.77 0.77 26.18
N LEU A 522 7.56 0.38 26.55
CA LEU A 522 7.26 -0.71 27.47
C LEU A 522 7.54 -2.05 26.77
N ASP A 523 7.94 -3.08 27.51
CA ASP A 523 8.11 -4.43 26.99
C ASP A 523 6.74 -5.13 26.76
N PRO A 524 6.33 -5.42 25.50
CA PRO A 524 5.06 -6.08 25.22
C PRO A 524 4.93 -7.51 25.80
N ALA A 525 6.06 -8.14 26.13
CA ALA A 525 6.09 -9.46 26.75
C ALA A 525 5.89 -9.43 28.27
N ASN A 526 6.01 -8.25 28.92
CA ASN A 526 5.88 -8.14 30.36
C ASN A 526 4.40 -8.27 30.80
N PRO A 527 4.03 -9.28 31.60
CA PRO A 527 2.63 -9.49 32.01
C PRO A 527 2.05 -8.33 32.82
N GLU A 528 2.87 -7.67 33.66
CA GLU A 528 2.42 -6.52 34.46
C GLU A 528 2.13 -5.29 33.60
N VAL A 529 2.95 -5.06 32.56
CA VAL A 529 2.70 -4.03 31.55
C VAL A 529 1.37 -4.29 30.85
N ARG A 530 1.12 -5.53 30.41
CA ARG A 530 -0.12 -5.91 29.73
C ARG A 530 -1.33 -5.70 30.64
N GLN A 531 -1.25 -6.16 31.88
CA GLN A 531 -2.31 -5.98 32.88
C GLN A 531 -2.57 -4.50 33.15
N TYR A 532 -1.52 -3.69 33.30
CA TYR A 532 -1.64 -2.24 33.47
C TYR A 532 -2.38 -1.60 32.30
N LEU A 533 -1.95 -1.87 31.05
CA LEU A 533 -2.59 -1.30 29.86
C LEU A 533 -4.04 -1.77 29.69
N LEU A 534 -4.33 -3.06 29.88
CA LEU A 534 -5.70 -3.59 29.82
C LEU A 534 -6.59 -2.99 30.90
N SER A 535 -6.09 -2.82 32.13
CA SER A 535 -6.84 -2.15 33.20
C SER A 535 -7.12 -0.68 32.88
N LEU A 536 -6.18 -0.02 32.21
CA LEU A 536 -6.32 1.36 31.76
C LEU A 536 -7.40 1.48 30.68
N PHE A 537 -7.38 0.58 29.70
CA PHE A 537 -8.37 0.53 28.64
C PHE A 537 -9.75 0.20 29.19
N ASP A 538 -9.84 -0.76 30.13
CA ASP A 538 -11.07 -1.10 30.83
C ASP A 538 -11.65 0.08 31.60
N GLU A 539 -10.80 0.83 32.31
CA GLU A 539 -11.21 2.06 33.01
C GLU A 539 -11.81 3.07 32.04
N ILE A 540 -11.19 3.28 30.87
CA ILE A 540 -11.69 4.23 29.85
C ILE A 540 -13.10 3.83 29.44
N VAL A 541 -13.27 2.62 28.92
CA VAL A 541 -14.51 2.21 28.26
C VAL A 541 -15.64 1.92 29.25
N THR A 542 -15.31 1.64 30.51
CA THR A 542 -16.30 1.44 31.56
C THR A 542 -16.76 2.76 32.19
N ARG A 543 -15.84 3.71 32.41
CA ARG A 543 -16.16 4.95 33.15
C ARG A 543 -16.58 6.12 32.26
N TYR A 544 -16.18 6.11 31.00
CA TYR A 544 -16.49 7.17 30.04
C TYR A 544 -17.30 6.61 28.88
N ASN A 545 -18.23 7.40 28.36
CA ASN A 545 -19.12 7.00 27.27
C ASN A 545 -18.45 7.15 25.90
N VAL A 546 -17.28 6.54 25.71
CA VAL A 546 -16.57 6.59 24.42
C VAL A 546 -17.21 5.62 23.42
N ASP A 547 -17.10 5.94 22.14
CA ASP A 547 -17.67 5.11 21.06
C ASP A 547 -16.69 4.04 20.55
N GLY A 548 -15.41 4.23 20.86
CA GLY A 548 -14.35 3.30 20.52
C GLY A 548 -13.02 3.59 21.22
N LEU A 549 -12.08 2.68 21.04
CA LEU A 549 -10.69 2.79 21.46
C LEU A 549 -9.80 2.79 20.21
N GLN A 550 -8.90 3.76 20.09
CA GLN A 550 -7.91 3.82 19.02
C GLN A 550 -6.51 3.58 19.58
N LEU A 551 -5.91 2.44 19.20
CA LEU A 551 -4.56 2.08 19.61
C LEU A 551 -3.52 2.73 18.70
N ASP A 552 -2.65 3.53 19.29
CA ASP A 552 -1.44 4.07 18.67
C ASP A 552 -0.21 3.46 19.33
N TYR A 553 0.93 3.46 18.63
CA TYR A 553 2.16 2.80 19.06
C TYR A 553 1.95 1.32 19.49
N ILE A 554 1.00 0.61 18.85
CA ILE A 554 0.79 -0.84 18.99
C ILE A 554 1.81 -1.60 18.14
N ARG A 555 3.08 -1.52 18.57
CA ARG A 555 4.26 -2.04 17.87
C ARG A 555 5.51 -1.95 18.74
N TYR A 556 6.59 -2.57 18.28
CA TYR A 556 7.94 -2.28 18.75
C TYR A 556 8.50 -0.99 18.09
N PRO A 557 9.55 -0.37 18.64
CA PRO A 557 10.25 0.72 17.97
C PRO A 557 10.82 0.29 16.61
N PHE A 558 11.11 1.25 15.74
CA PHE A 558 11.71 0.94 14.44
C PHE A 558 13.07 0.28 14.62
N GLN A 559 13.26 -0.84 13.93
CA GLN A 559 14.50 -1.60 13.91
C GLN A 559 15.10 -1.63 12.51
N ASP A 560 16.40 -1.85 12.50
CA ASP A 560 17.19 -2.15 11.32
C ASP A 560 18.21 -3.24 11.70
N PRO A 561 17.82 -4.52 11.55
CA PRO A 561 18.71 -5.64 11.85
C PRO A 561 20.02 -5.61 11.05
N SER A 562 19.99 -5.09 9.80
CA SER A 562 21.18 -5.02 8.96
C SER A 562 22.26 -4.08 9.51
N ALA A 563 21.83 -3.03 10.23
CA ALA A 563 22.71 -2.11 10.94
C ALA A 563 22.91 -2.49 12.42
N ASN A 564 22.55 -3.72 12.82
CA ASN A 564 22.56 -4.20 14.21
C ASN A 564 21.74 -3.33 15.20
N ARG A 565 20.73 -2.61 14.68
CA ARG A 565 19.80 -1.79 15.48
C ARG A 565 18.55 -2.58 15.77
N THR A 566 18.58 -3.37 16.83
CA THR A 566 17.52 -4.34 17.18
C THR A 566 16.99 -4.07 18.58
N TYR A 567 15.70 -4.33 18.81
CA TYR A 567 14.96 -4.00 20.03
C TYR A 567 14.10 -5.17 20.50
N GLY A 568 13.59 -5.10 21.72
CA GLY A 568 12.77 -6.17 22.28
C GLY A 568 13.47 -6.98 23.36
N TYR A 569 14.60 -6.50 23.87
CA TYR A 569 15.43 -7.18 24.87
C TYR A 569 15.01 -6.84 26.31
N GLY A 570 13.71 -6.55 26.52
CA GLY A 570 13.12 -6.42 27.85
C GLY A 570 13.34 -7.67 28.70
N ILE A 571 13.37 -7.50 30.02
CA ILE A 571 13.70 -8.58 30.97
C ILE A 571 12.73 -9.76 30.79
N ALA A 572 11.43 -9.48 30.71
CA ALA A 572 10.41 -10.50 30.53
C ALA A 572 10.52 -11.20 29.17
N ALA A 573 10.71 -10.44 28.09
CA ALA A 573 10.86 -11.01 26.75
C ALA A 573 12.06 -11.97 26.65
N ARG A 574 13.22 -11.59 27.22
CA ARG A 574 14.42 -12.43 27.23
C ARG A 574 14.20 -13.73 28.00
N GLN A 575 13.64 -13.64 29.21
CA GLN A 575 13.37 -14.80 30.06
C GLN A 575 12.39 -15.77 29.39
N GLN A 576 11.28 -15.26 28.83
CA GLN A 576 10.29 -16.09 28.16
C GLN A 576 10.87 -16.77 26.90
N PHE A 577 11.63 -16.04 26.08
CA PHE A 577 12.24 -16.64 24.90
C PHE A 577 13.31 -17.69 25.26
N GLN A 578 14.10 -17.44 26.31
CA GLN A 578 15.07 -18.40 26.82
C GLN A 578 14.37 -19.66 27.34
N GLN A 579 13.24 -19.54 28.04
CA GLN A 579 12.45 -20.69 28.49
C GLN A 579 11.90 -21.50 27.30
N LEU A 580 11.48 -20.83 26.22
CA LEU A 580 10.91 -21.47 25.03
C LEU A 580 11.94 -22.16 24.13
N THR A 581 13.19 -21.73 24.17
CA THR A 581 14.20 -22.12 23.17
C THR A 581 15.53 -22.60 23.75
N GLY A 582 15.78 -22.39 25.03
CA GLY A 582 17.06 -22.64 25.69
C GLY A 582 18.11 -21.53 25.48
N THR A 583 17.82 -20.52 24.65
CA THR A 583 18.80 -19.48 24.27
C THR A 583 18.29 -18.09 24.66
N ASP A 584 19.13 -17.32 25.37
CA ASP A 584 18.85 -15.90 25.61
C ASP A 584 18.97 -15.13 24.29
N PRO A 585 17.93 -14.37 23.86
CA PRO A 585 17.94 -13.75 22.55
C PRO A 585 19.04 -12.69 22.40
N ILE A 586 19.65 -12.18 23.49
CA ILE A 586 20.77 -11.24 23.40
C ILE A 586 22.01 -11.84 22.73
N ALA A 587 22.13 -13.18 22.74
CA ALA A 587 23.21 -13.89 22.07
C ALA A 587 22.95 -14.10 20.55
N LEU A 588 21.75 -13.74 20.06
CA LEU A 588 21.37 -13.91 18.67
C LEU A 588 21.78 -12.71 17.82
N THR A 589 22.25 -13.01 16.62
CA THR A 589 22.42 -12.07 15.51
C THR A 589 21.34 -12.26 14.46
N PRO A 590 21.12 -11.30 13.54
CA PRO A 590 20.18 -11.46 12.42
C PRO A 590 20.44 -12.68 11.53
N SER A 591 21.68 -13.17 11.48
CA SER A 591 22.06 -14.40 10.75
C SER A 591 21.88 -15.69 11.54
N SER A 592 21.50 -15.60 12.82
CA SER A 592 21.33 -16.78 13.67
C SER A 592 20.10 -17.61 13.25
N PRO A 593 20.16 -18.95 13.27
CA PRO A 593 19.02 -19.80 12.89
C PRO A 593 17.74 -19.56 13.72
N LEU A 594 17.89 -19.13 14.99
CA LEU A 594 16.77 -18.80 15.86
C LEU A 594 16.21 -17.38 15.66
N TRP A 595 16.82 -16.55 14.81
CA TRP A 595 16.39 -15.17 14.57
C TRP A 595 14.96 -15.05 14.04
N PRO A 596 14.52 -15.86 13.05
CA PRO A 596 13.12 -15.83 12.62
C PRO A 596 12.14 -16.17 13.76
N ARG A 597 12.50 -17.13 14.63
CA ARG A 597 11.70 -17.50 15.80
C ARG A 597 11.64 -16.38 16.84
N TRP A 598 12.73 -15.63 17.02
CA TRP A 598 12.75 -14.44 17.88
C TRP A 598 11.88 -13.31 17.33
N THR A 599 11.96 -13.04 16.01
CA THR A 599 11.06 -12.10 15.35
C THR A 599 9.60 -12.51 15.51
N GLN A 600 9.28 -13.78 15.27
CA GLN A 600 7.90 -14.27 15.42
C GLN A 600 7.41 -14.23 16.87
N PHE A 601 8.26 -14.51 17.86
CA PHE A 601 7.92 -14.35 19.27
C PHE A 601 7.45 -12.92 19.58
N ARG A 602 8.21 -11.91 19.14
CA ARG A 602 7.87 -10.49 19.34
C ARG A 602 6.61 -10.08 18.56
N VAL A 603 6.42 -10.57 17.33
CA VAL A 603 5.17 -10.40 16.57
C VAL A 603 3.97 -10.93 17.38
N GLU A 604 4.10 -12.11 18.00
CA GLU A 604 3.01 -12.71 18.75
C GLU A 604 2.69 -11.97 20.06
N GLN A 605 3.67 -11.28 20.67
CA GLN A 605 3.39 -10.41 21.83
C GLN A 605 2.43 -9.27 21.46
N VAL A 606 2.60 -8.68 20.27
CA VAL A 606 1.70 -7.62 19.78
C VAL A 606 0.35 -8.21 19.36
N ASN A 607 0.35 -9.32 18.60
CA ASN A 607 -0.88 -9.97 18.14
C ASN A 607 -1.80 -10.36 19.31
N SER A 608 -1.24 -11.07 20.28
CA SER A 608 -2.00 -11.53 21.45
C SER A 608 -2.54 -10.36 22.26
N PHE A 609 -1.81 -9.24 22.37
CA PHE A 609 -2.27 -8.07 23.10
C PHE A 609 -3.45 -7.37 22.40
N VAL A 610 -3.42 -7.29 21.07
CA VAL A 610 -4.56 -6.78 20.29
C VAL A 610 -5.78 -7.68 20.48
N ALA A 611 -5.60 -9.00 20.44
CA ALA A 611 -6.69 -9.96 20.68
C ALA A 611 -7.25 -9.86 22.10
N GLU A 612 -6.40 -9.74 23.13
CA GLU A 612 -6.83 -9.50 24.53
C GLU A 612 -7.62 -8.20 24.67
N THR A 613 -7.17 -7.13 24.00
CA THR A 613 -7.88 -5.84 23.98
C THR A 613 -9.25 -5.98 23.31
N ALA A 614 -9.31 -6.67 22.17
CA ALA A 614 -10.57 -6.94 21.46
C ALA A 614 -11.54 -7.75 22.33
N GLN A 615 -11.06 -8.80 23.01
CA GLN A 615 -11.85 -9.60 23.94
C GLN A 615 -12.35 -8.78 25.12
N LEU A 616 -11.51 -7.91 25.70
CA LEU A 616 -11.90 -6.99 26.76
C LEU A 616 -13.06 -6.12 26.30
N LEU A 617 -12.95 -5.44 25.16
CA LEU A 617 -14.02 -4.56 24.64
C LEU A 617 -15.31 -5.33 24.34
N ARG A 618 -15.21 -6.52 23.72
CA ARG A 618 -16.37 -7.40 23.49
C ARG A 618 -17.02 -7.81 24.82
N SER A 619 -16.25 -8.11 25.87
CA SER A 619 -16.81 -8.52 27.17
C SER A 619 -17.58 -7.39 27.88
N ARG A 620 -17.20 -6.13 27.68
CA ARG A 620 -17.88 -4.95 28.24
C ARG A 620 -19.15 -4.59 27.49
N ARG A 621 -19.20 -4.91 26.20
CA ARG A 621 -20.38 -4.78 25.33
C ARG A 621 -21.62 -5.46 25.92
N TYR A 622 -21.45 -6.63 26.53
CA TYR A 622 -22.56 -7.49 26.98
C TYR A 622 -23.02 -7.25 28.43
N ARG A 623 -22.26 -6.53 29.27
CA ARG A 623 -22.60 -6.35 30.71
C ARG A 623 -23.36 -5.07 31.03
N SER A 624 -23.40 -4.11 30.12
CA SER A 624 -24.10 -2.84 30.31
C SER A 624 -25.41 -2.93 29.52
N GLY A 625 -26.54 -3.20 30.17
CA GLY A 625 -27.88 -3.20 29.55
C GLY A 625 -28.34 -1.83 28.98
N SER A 626 -27.40 -0.95 28.63
CA SER A 626 -27.62 0.33 27.94
C SER A 626 -27.22 0.18 26.48
N ALA A 627 -28.15 0.49 25.57
CA ALA A 627 -27.97 0.46 24.12
C ALA A 627 -26.75 1.28 23.61
N SER A 628 -26.23 2.21 24.41
CA SER A 628 -25.05 3.01 24.05
C SER A 628 -23.72 2.25 24.19
N ARG A 629 -23.62 1.22 25.07
CA ARG A 629 -22.37 0.45 25.28
C ARG A 629 -22.25 -0.84 24.47
N SER A 630 -23.32 -1.25 23.79
CA SER A 630 -23.33 -2.45 22.94
C SER A 630 -22.55 -2.27 21.62
N ASN A 631 -21.86 -1.14 21.42
CA ASN A 631 -21.31 -0.76 20.12
C ASN A 631 -19.82 -0.37 20.09
N LEU A 632 -19.05 -0.52 21.18
CA LEU A 632 -17.63 -0.15 21.23
C LEU A 632 -16.82 -0.69 20.04
N LEU A 633 -16.04 0.18 19.39
CA LEU A 633 -15.14 -0.17 18.28
C LEU A 633 -13.66 -0.23 18.71
N LEU A 634 -12.89 -1.09 18.07
CA LEU A 634 -11.43 -1.06 18.15
C LEU A 634 -10.84 -0.58 16.83
N SER A 635 -10.07 0.49 16.87
CA SER A 635 -9.28 0.98 15.74
C SER A 635 -7.78 1.00 16.04
N THR A 636 -6.94 0.90 15.01
CA THR A 636 -5.48 0.90 15.18
C THR A 636 -4.78 1.80 14.18
N ALA A 637 -3.89 2.65 14.67
CA ALA A 637 -2.96 3.41 13.84
C ALA A 637 -1.79 2.52 13.41
N VAL A 638 -1.59 2.38 12.11
CA VAL A 638 -0.63 1.42 11.56
C VAL A 638 0.25 1.99 10.47
N PHE A 639 1.42 1.40 10.27
CA PHE A 639 2.26 1.77 9.14
C PHE A 639 1.76 1.10 7.85
N PRO A 640 1.68 1.83 6.72
CA PRO A 640 1.29 1.28 5.42
C PRO A 640 2.47 0.57 4.70
N LEU A 641 3.41 -0.01 5.45
CA LEU A 641 4.58 -0.72 4.92
C LEU A 641 4.22 -2.16 4.54
N ALA A 642 4.97 -2.74 3.60
CA ALA A 642 4.80 -4.15 3.20
C ALA A 642 4.87 -5.08 4.43
N THR A 643 4.13 -6.18 4.41
CA THR A 643 4.00 -7.11 5.55
C THR A 643 5.36 -7.54 6.06
N GLY A 644 6.26 -7.99 5.17
CA GLY A 644 7.62 -8.40 5.53
C GLY A 644 8.41 -7.31 6.27
N ASP A 645 8.35 -6.06 5.80
CA ASP A 645 9.02 -4.93 6.46
C ASP A 645 8.44 -4.68 7.84
N ARG A 646 7.11 -4.70 7.98
CA ARG A 646 6.48 -4.47 9.29
C ARG A 646 6.82 -5.56 10.28
N LEU A 647 6.74 -6.82 9.89
CA LEU A 647 7.03 -7.95 10.77
C LEU A 647 8.48 -7.92 11.27
N ASN A 648 9.43 -7.56 10.39
CA ASN A 648 10.86 -7.54 10.73
C ASN A 648 11.30 -6.26 11.44
N ARG A 649 10.69 -5.10 11.16
CA ARG A 649 11.17 -3.81 11.65
C ARG A 649 10.39 -3.25 12.84
N ILE A 650 9.09 -3.56 12.96
CA ILE A 650 8.22 -3.01 14.01
C ILE A 650 7.25 -4.04 14.63
N GLN A 651 7.26 -5.29 14.16
CA GLN A 651 6.43 -6.39 14.63
C GLN A 651 4.91 -6.10 14.61
N GLN A 652 4.46 -5.39 13.57
CA GLN A 652 3.06 -5.02 13.40
C GLN A 652 2.38 -5.89 12.32
N HIS A 653 1.47 -6.78 12.68
CA HIS A 653 0.80 -7.72 11.76
C HIS A 653 -0.71 -7.45 11.64
N TRP A 654 -1.07 -6.23 11.24
CA TRP A 654 -2.45 -5.79 11.29
C TRP A 654 -3.40 -6.50 10.31
N GLU A 655 -2.89 -7.15 9.27
CA GLU A 655 -3.68 -8.04 8.40
C GLU A 655 -4.24 -9.22 9.20
N LEU A 656 -3.41 -9.83 10.04
CA LEU A 656 -3.84 -10.94 10.90
C LEU A 656 -4.91 -10.47 11.90
N TRP A 657 -4.75 -9.26 12.46
CA TRP A 657 -5.74 -8.69 13.39
C TRP A 657 -7.09 -8.48 12.69
N ALA A 658 -7.06 -8.00 11.45
CA ALA A 658 -8.24 -7.77 10.64
C ALA A 658 -8.93 -9.09 10.24
N GLN A 659 -8.16 -10.10 9.80
CA GLN A 659 -8.66 -11.45 9.47
C GLN A 659 -9.30 -12.16 10.66
N ARG A 660 -8.71 -12.02 11.85
CA ARG A 660 -9.28 -12.55 13.10
C ARG A 660 -10.51 -11.77 13.59
N GLY A 661 -10.81 -10.63 12.97
CA GLY A 661 -11.87 -9.72 13.39
C GLY A 661 -11.58 -9.03 14.72
N ASP A 662 -10.31 -8.99 15.15
CA ASP A 662 -9.89 -8.34 16.40
C ASP A 662 -10.04 -6.82 16.33
N VAL A 663 -9.92 -6.26 15.13
CA VAL A 663 -10.03 -4.81 14.88
C VAL A 663 -11.19 -4.50 13.93
N ASP A 664 -11.90 -3.43 14.24
CA ASP A 664 -13.01 -2.94 13.43
C ASP A 664 -12.51 -2.02 12.31
N LEU A 665 -11.59 -1.10 12.63
CA LEU A 665 -11.03 -0.11 11.71
C LEU A 665 -9.50 -0.16 11.68
N ILE A 666 -8.92 -0.27 10.49
CA ILE A 666 -7.49 -0.09 10.27
C ILE A 666 -7.26 1.34 9.79
N VAL A 667 -6.34 2.06 10.42
CA VAL A 667 -6.05 3.46 10.12
C VAL A 667 -4.58 3.59 9.68
N PRO A 668 -4.24 3.30 8.41
CA PRO A 668 -2.88 3.42 7.92
C PRO A 668 -2.42 4.87 7.86
N MET A 669 -1.23 5.14 8.37
CA MET A 669 -0.55 6.44 8.30
C MET A 669 0.04 6.65 6.90
N SER A 670 -0.83 6.81 5.91
CA SER A 670 -0.50 6.98 4.48
C SER A 670 0.03 8.37 4.14
N TYR A 671 0.97 8.86 4.94
CA TYR A 671 1.45 10.23 4.87
C TYR A 671 2.35 10.45 3.65
N ALA A 672 1.89 11.30 2.74
CA ALA A 672 2.62 11.73 1.56
C ALA A 672 2.35 13.20 1.22
N MET A 673 3.35 13.85 0.63
CA MET A 673 3.25 15.24 0.17
C MET A 673 2.55 15.39 -1.19
N ASP A 674 2.18 14.29 -1.85
CA ASP A 674 1.44 14.27 -3.11
C ASP A 674 0.41 13.13 -3.16
N THR A 675 -0.54 13.22 -4.09
CA THR A 675 -1.64 12.26 -4.23
C THR A 675 -1.18 10.87 -4.68
N ASN A 676 -0.19 10.80 -5.57
CA ASN A 676 0.38 9.52 -6.01
C ASN A 676 1.11 8.79 -4.89
N GLY A 677 1.80 9.51 -4.00
CA GLY A 677 2.40 8.98 -2.79
C GLY A 677 1.36 8.40 -1.84
N LEU A 678 0.27 9.14 -1.59
CA LEU A 678 -0.85 8.66 -0.79
C LEU A 678 -1.42 7.36 -1.35
N LEU A 679 -1.77 7.34 -2.64
CA LEU A 679 -2.33 6.17 -3.31
C LEU A 679 -1.37 4.99 -3.32
N ARG A 680 -0.06 5.22 -3.51
CA ARG A 680 0.95 4.15 -3.42
C ARG A 680 0.97 3.49 -2.04
N LEU A 681 0.77 4.28 -0.97
CA LEU A 681 0.70 3.75 0.39
C LEU A 681 -0.64 3.09 0.69
N ALA A 682 -1.75 3.58 0.13
CA ALA A 682 -3.11 3.13 0.45
C ALA A 682 -3.58 1.94 -0.42
N THR A 683 -3.46 2.03 -1.75
CA THR A 683 -4.02 1.08 -2.72
C THR A 683 -3.67 -0.39 -2.47
N PRO A 684 -2.43 -0.76 -2.05
CA PRO A 684 -2.10 -2.15 -1.75
C PRO A 684 -2.98 -2.78 -0.67
N TRP A 685 -3.60 -1.97 0.19
CA TRP A 685 -4.41 -2.44 1.32
C TRP A 685 -5.91 -2.32 1.06
N LEU A 686 -6.30 -1.46 0.12
CA LEU A 686 -7.68 -1.28 -0.33
C LEU A 686 -8.15 -2.37 -1.31
N THR A 687 -7.21 -3.12 -1.90
CA THR A 687 -7.49 -4.12 -2.94
C THR A 687 -7.24 -5.57 -2.48
N ARG A 688 -6.77 -5.77 -1.25
CA ARG A 688 -6.46 -7.10 -0.71
C ARG A 688 -7.66 -7.69 0.02
N ALA A 689 -7.98 -8.95 -0.27
CA ALA A 689 -8.92 -9.73 0.53
C ALA A 689 -8.43 -9.97 1.98
N ASP A 690 -7.12 -9.82 2.22
CA ASP A 690 -6.46 -10.14 3.49
C ASP A 690 -6.79 -9.16 4.63
N VAL A 691 -7.53 -8.08 4.39
CA VAL A 691 -8.04 -7.20 5.47
C VAL A 691 -9.40 -7.66 6.00
N GLY A 692 -9.92 -8.78 5.50
CA GLY A 692 -11.16 -9.38 5.97
C GLY A 692 -12.33 -8.39 5.88
N SER A 693 -13.09 -8.27 6.97
CA SER A 693 -14.23 -7.36 7.08
C SER A 693 -13.92 -6.11 7.90
N ALA A 694 -12.65 -5.80 8.19
CA ALA A 694 -12.28 -4.52 8.79
C ALA A 694 -12.33 -3.41 7.73
N LEU A 695 -12.77 -2.22 8.11
CA LEU A 695 -12.74 -1.06 7.20
C LEU A 695 -11.36 -0.39 7.27
N VAL A 696 -10.84 -0.01 6.11
CA VAL A 696 -9.55 0.68 5.99
C VAL A 696 -9.79 2.18 5.78
N LEU A 697 -9.19 3.01 6.64
CA LEU A 697 -9.27 4.47 6.62
C LEU A 697 -7.86 5.06 6.44
N PRO A 698 -7.37 5.22 5.20
CA PRO A 698 -6.09 5.86 4.93
C PRO A 698 -6.05 7.26 5.55
N SER A 699 -4.94 7.58 6.21
CA SER A 699 -4.75 8.86 6.89
C SER A 699 -3.91 9.84 6.08
N ILE A 700 -4.36 11.08 6.01
CA ILE A 700 -3.69 12.21 5.37
C ILE A 700 -3.05 13.07 6.46
N ARG A 701 -1.75 13.37 6.33
CA ARG A 701 -1.09 14.34 7.21
C ARG A 701 -1.20 15.75 6.63
N LEU A 702 -1.84 16.65 7.37
CA LEU A 702 -2.06 18.05 6.97
C LEU A 702 -0.84 18.95 7.19
N LEU A 703 0.08 18.60 8.10
CA LEU A 703 1.29 19.39 8.35
C LEU A 703 2.12 19.57 7.06
N ASN A 704 2.29 20.83 6.65
CA ASN A 704 2.99 21.28 5.44
C ASN A 704 2.34 20.82 4.11
N LEU A 705 1.12 20.30 4.14
CA LEU A 705 0.40 19.88 2.94
C LEU A 705 -0.43 21.07 2.40
N PRO A 706 -0.29 21.47 1.14
CA PRO A 706 -1.15 22.51 0.55
C PRO A 706 -2.63 22.07 0.53
N ASP A 707 -3.55 22.99 0.82
CA ASP A 707 -5.00 22.73 0.85
C ASP A 707 -5.50 22.05 -0.44
N ALA A 708 -5.08 22.54 -1.61
CA ALA A 708 -5.42 21.94 -2.91
C ALA A 708 -4.97 20.48 -3.03
N THR A 709 -3.78 20.15 -2.52
CA THR A 709 -3.29 18.76 -2.49
C THR A 709 -4.09 17.92 -1.49
N ALA A 710 -4.49 18.47 -0.35
CA ALA A 710 -5.33 17.76 0.61
C ALA A 710 -6.72 17.44 0.02
N ILE A 711 -7.32 18.38 -0.70
CA ILE A 711 -8.59 18.19 -1.43
C ILE A 711 -8.43 17.09 -2.50
N ASP A 712 -7.35 17.16 -3.30
CA ASP A 712 -7.05 16.15 -4.33
C ASP A 712 -6.83 14.75 -3.72
N GLN A 713 -6.15 14.67 -2.57
CA GLN A 713 -5.95 13.44 -1.82
C GLN A 713 -7.26 12.86 -1.27
N ILE A 714 -8.16 13.70 -0.76
CA ILE A 714 -9.49 13.27 -0.31
C ILE A 714 -10.31 12.74 -1.49
N GLN A 715 -10.31 13.45 -2.63
CA GLN A 715 -10.99 12.97 -3.82
C GLN A 715 -10.43 11.63 -4.30
N ALA A 716 -9.10 11.46 -4.27
CA ALA A 716 -8.47 10.19 -4.62
C ALA A 716 -8.92 9.03 -3.74
N LEU A 717 -9.16 9.27 -2.45
CA LEU A 717 -9.71 8.26 -1.54
C LEU A 717 -11.20 7.99 -1.80
N ARG A 718 -12.00 8.99 -2.18
CA ARG A 718 -13.40 8.82 -2.62
C ARG A 718 -13.53 8.04 -3.92
N ASP A 719 -12.52 8.12 -4.78
CA ASP A 719 -12.44 7.35 -6.03
C ASP A 719 -11.87 5.93 -5.81
N SER A 720 -11.49 5.61 -4.56
CA SER A 720 -11.00 4.29 -4.14
C SER A 720 -12.07 3.50 -3.39
N SER A 721 -11.76 2.26 -2.98
CA SER A 721 -12.66 1.44 -2.15
C SER A 721 -12.66 1.83 -0.66
N ALA A 722 -11.93 2.89 -0.27
CA ALA A 722 -11.84 3.29 1.13
C ALA A 722 -13.22 3.57 1.77
N GLY A 723 -13.38 3.17 3.04
CA GLY A 723 -14.59 3.45 3.83
C GLY A 723 -14.75 4.92 4.24
N GLY A 724 -13.75 5.74 3.90
CA GLY A 724 -13.60 7.13 4.31
C GLY A 724 -12.12 7.46 4.45
N TYR A 725 -11.81 8.50 5.23
CA TYR A 725 -10.46 8.98 5.45
C TYR A 725 -10.28 9.48 6.89
N SER A 726 -9.01 9.61 7.30
CA SER A 726 -8.64 10.23 8.57
C SER A 726 -7.66 11.38 8.33
N LEU A 727 -7.78 12.47 9.09
CA LEU A 727 -6.89 13.63 9.01
C LEU A 727 -5.98 13.68 10.25
N PHE A 728 -4.69 13.91 10.03
CA PHE A 728 -3.68 14.09 11.09
C PHE A 728 -2.94 15.44 10.90
N ALA A 729 -3.06 16.41 11.78
CA ALA A 729 -3.89 16.47 12.98
C ALA A 729 -4.72 17.76 13.00
N ALA A 730 -5.65 17.87 13.96
CA ALA A 730 -6.53 19.03 14.13
C ALA A 730 -5.78 20.36 14.22
N GLU A 731 -4.59 20.40 14.84
CA GLU A 731 -3.72 21.59 14.87
C GLU A 731 -3.29 22.11 13.49
N ASN A 732 -3.43 21.30 12.43
CA ASN A 732 -3.05 21.67 11.07
C ASN A 732 -4.25 21.77 10.12
N LEU A 733 -5.48 21.71 10.64
CA LEU A 733 -6.67 21.98 9.85
C LEU A 733 -6.76 23.50 9.58
N SER A 734 -6.52 23.90 8.34
CA SER A 734 -6.53 25.30 7.93
C SER A 734 -7.96 25.85 7.83
N ALA A 735 -8.14 27.16 8.05
CA ALA A 735 -9.43 27.82 7.84
C ALA A 735 -9.93 27.68 6.38
N GLY A 736 -9.00 27.57 5.42
CA GLY A 736 -9.31 27.29 4.02
C GLY A 736 -9.97 25.92 3.85
N LEU A 737 -9.39 24.88 4.44
CA LEU A 737 -9.98 23.53 4.44
C LEU A 737 -11.29 23.47 5.22
N GLU A 738 -11.40 24.12 6.38
CA GLU A 738 -12.67 24.21 7.14
C GLU A 738 -13.78 24.80 6.26
N THR A 739 -13.50 25.89 5.55
CA THR A 739 -14.45 26.56 4.65
C THR A 739 -14.86 25.66 3.48
N VAL A 740 -13.91 24.94 2.87
CA VAL A 740 -14.21 24.00 1.79
C VAL A 740 -15.02 22.82 2.31
N PHE A 741 -14.69 22.29 3.49
CA PHE A 741 -15.39 21.15 4.07
C PHE A 741 -16.82 21.49 4.48
N ASP A 742 -17.04 22.65 5.08
CA ASP A 742 -18.39 23.17 5.40
C ASP A 742 -19.31 23.17 4.18
N ARG A 743 -18.78 23.55 3.01
CA ARG A 743 -19.53 23.56 1.75
C ARG A 743 -19.70 22.17 1.11
N THR A 744 -18.70 21.30 1.25
CA THR A 744 -18.61 20.05 0.46
C THR A 744 -19.05 18.78 1.18
N GLN A 745 -19.02 18.76 2.51
CA GLN A 745 -19.24 17.55 3.30
C GLN A 745 -20.70 17.35 3.74
N GLY A 746 -21.46 18.44 3.84
CA GLY A 746 -22.83 18.46 4.36
C GLY A 746 -22.94 18.08 5.85
N GLN A 747 -24.15 18.14 6.39
CA GLN A 747 -24.42 17.72 7.78
C GLN A 747 -24.37 16.20 7.91
N ALA A 748 -23.57 15.69 8.85
CA ALA A 748 -23.26 14.28 8.99
C ALA A 748 -24.25 13.56 9.91
N ALA A 749 -25.32 12.94 9.37
CA ALA A 749 -26.21 12.11 10.19
C ALA A 749 -25.87 10.61 10.18
N LEU A 750 -25.18 10.12 9.14
CA LEU A 750 -24.93 8.68 8.94
C LEU A 750 -23.45 8.33 8.93
N ILE A 751 -23.02 7.53 9.90
CA ILE A 751 -21.65 7.01 10.01
C ILE A 751 -21.62 5.57 9.45
N PRO A 752 -20.82 5.26 8.41
CA PRO A 752 -20.91 3.99 7.70
C PRO A 752 -20.74 2.74 8.56
N TYR A 753 -19.83 2.71 9.52
CA TYR A 753 -19.66 1.53 10.38
C TYR A 753 -20.79 1.34 11.41
N ARG A 754 -21.65 2.35 11.63
CA ARG A 754 -22.84 2.22 12.48
C ARG A 754 -24.04 1.73 11.72
N GLN A 755 -24.17 2.17 10.47
CA GLN A 755 -25.29 1.84 9.60
C GLN A 755 -24.76 1.31 8.24
N PRO A 756 -24.02 0.18 8.23
CA PRO A 756 -23.28 -0.26 7.05
C PRO A 756 -24.19 -0.60 5.86
N PHE A 757 -25.34 -1.22 6.11
CA PHE A 757 -26.29 -1.56 5.04
C PHE A 757 -26.98 -0.32 4.45
N GLN A 758 -27.32 0.67 5.29
CA GLN A 758 -27.89 1.93 4.82
C GLN A 758 -26.85 2.79 4.11
N ALA A 759 -25.60 2.82 4.59
CA ALA A 759 -24.49 3.44 3.88
C ALA A 759 -24.25 2.79 2.50
N ALA A 760 -24.30 1.46 2.43
CA ALA A 760 -24.15 0.70 1.19
C ALA A 760 -25.25 1.05 0.17
N ALA A 761 -26.53 1.08 0.62
CA ALA A 761 -27.66 1.46 -0.22
C ALA A 761 -27.54 2.91 -0.73
N LEU A 762 -27.22 3.88 0.15
CA LEU A 762 -27.06 5.28 -0.23
C LEU A 762 -25.88 5.53 -1.18
N ARG A 763 -24.74 4.85 -0.97
CA ARG A 763 -23.60 4.91 -1.90
C ARG A 763 -23.95 4.30 -3.25
N TYR A 764 -24.70 3.20 -3.27
CA TYR A 764 -25.17 2.61 -4.52
C TYR A 764 -26.15 3.53 -5.26
N ALA A 765 -27.09 4.16 -4.55
CA ALA A 765 -28.01 5.13 -5.12
C ALA A 765 -27.29 6.37 -5.69
N ALA A 766 -26.18 6.80 -5.08
CA ALA A 766 -25.34 7.86 -5.65
C ALA A 766 -24.66 7.41 -6.95
N LEU A 767 -24.15 6.18 -6.97
CA LEU A 767 -23.52 5.59 -8.15
C LEU A 767 -24.53 5.41 -9.31
N THR A 768 -25.77 5.02 -9.04
CA THR A 768 -26.81 4.94 -10.07
C THR A 768 -27.21 6.30 -10.61
N ARG A 769 -27.23 7.36 -9.79
CA ARG A 769 -27.43 8.75 -10.26
C ARG A 769 -26.30 9.20 -11.20
N GLU A 770 -25.06 8.89 -10.87
CA GLU A 770 -23.91 9.18 -11.74
C GLU A 770 -24.03 8.48 -13.09
N TRP A 771 -24.35 7.19 -13.10
CA TRP A 771 -24.56 6.43 -14.33
C TRP A 771 -25.72 6.99 -15.15
N SER A 772 -26.82 7.37 -14.50
CA SER A 772 -28.01 7.92 -15.16
C SER A 772 -27.70 9.27 -15.81
N TYR A 773 -27.02 10.14 -15.08
CA TYR A 773 -26.56 11.44 -15.59
C TYR A 773 -25.59 11.25 -16.77
N TRP A 774 -24.64 10.34 -16.63
CA TRP A 774 -23.64 10.07 -17.66
C TRP A 774 -24.24 9.45 -18.94
N LEU A 775 -25.19 8.51 -18.79
CA LEU A 775 -25.99 7.97 -19.90
C LEU A 775 -26.83 9.02 -20.60
N GLY A 776 -27.38 9.99 -19.86
CA GLY A 776 -28.16 11.07 -20.46
C GLY A 776 -27.34 11.95 -21.39
N GLN A 777 -26.01 12.00 -21.21
CA GLN A 777 -25.08 12.79 -22.04
C GLN A 777 -24.44 12.01 -23.19
N ASN A 778 -24.42 10.66 -23.12
CA ASN A 778 -23.64 9.83 -24.04
C ASN A 778 -24.43 8.61 -24.53
N GLN A 779 -24.16 8.16 -25.75
CA GLN A 779 -24.68 6.88 -26.23
C GLN A 779 -23.73 5.76 -25.82
N LEU A 780 -24.17 4.88 -24.91
CA LEU A 780 -23.44 3.65 -24.57
C LEU A 780 -23.51 2.61 -25.69
N ALA A 781 -22.86 1.46 -25.46
CA ALA A 781 -22.92 0.20 -26.23
C ALA A 781 -24.32 -0.22 -26.71
N SER A 782 -24.43 -1.32 -27.46
CA SER A 782 -25.70 -1.77 -28.08
C SER A 782 -26.87 -1.80 -27.09
N LEU A 783 -28.09 -1.49 -27.57
CA LEU A 783 -29.31 -1.40 -26.76
C LEU A 783 -29.53 -2.62 -25.84
N ASP A 784 -29.26 -3.83 -26.34
CA ASP A 784 -29.38 -5.07 -25.57
C ASP A 784 -28.46 -5.10 -24.34
N GLN A 785 -27.20 -4.67 -24.48
CA GLN A 785 -26.26 -4.62 -23.37
C GLN A 785 -26.66 -3.58 -22.34
N GLN A 786 -27.18 -2.44 -22.80
CA GLN A 786 -27.70 -1.40 -21.91
C GLN A 786 -28.90 -1.92 -21.10
N GLN A 787 -29.83 -2.64 -21.72
CA GLN A 787 -31.01 -3.17 -21.04
C GLN A 787 -30.63 -4.19 -19.96
N VAL A 788 -29.71 -5.11 -20.26
CA VAL A 788 -29.22 -6.09 -19.27
C VAL A 788 -28.55 -5.40 -18.10
N TRP A 789 -27.69 -4.41 -18.36
CA TRP A 789 -27.02 -3.64 -17.32
C TRP A 789 -28.02 -2.89 -16.44
N ARG A 790 -28.96 -2.13 -17.03
CA ARG A 790 -29.98 -1.37 -16.29
C ARG A 790 -30.86 -2.28 -15.43
N SER A 791 -31.26 -3.43 -15.95
CA SER A 791 -32.04 -4.44 -15.20
C SER A 791 -31.27 -4.97 -13.99
N GLN A 792 -30.00 -5.36 -14.18
CA GLN A 792 -29.17 -5.84 -13.08
C GLN A 792 -28.85 -4.75 -12.06
N ALA A 793 -28.67 -3.51 -12.50
CA ALA A 793 -28.43 -2.37 -11.62
C ALA A 793 -29.65 -2.10 -10.73
N THR A 794 -30.84 -2.05 -11.33
CA THR A 794 -32.11 -1.85 -10.61
C THR A 794 -32.34 -2.96 -9.57
N ALA A 795 -32.15 -4.22 -9.98
CA ALA A 795 -32.28 -5.35 -9.07
C ALA A 795 -31.27 -5.30 -7.90
N LEU A 796 -30.03 -4.88 -8.15
CA LEU A 796 -29.07 -4.71 -7.06
C LEU A 796 -29.50 -3.61 -6.08
N GLY A 797 -29.96 -2.46 -6.59
CA GLY A 797 -30.47 -1.35 -5.77
C GLY A 797 -31.60 -1.79 -4.85
N GLU A 798 -32.63 -2.44 -5.40
CA GLU A 798 -33.75 -2.96 -4.61
C GLU A 798 -33.32 -3.94 -3.51
N ALA A 799 -32.31 -4.79 -3.78
CA ALA A 799 -31.82 -5.74 -2.79
C ALA A 799 -31.03 -5.05 -1.67
N LEU A 800 -30.25 -4.01 -2.00
CA LEU A 800 -29.56 -3.20 -1.00
C LEU A 800 -30.56 -2.41 -0.15
N ASP A 801 -31.61 -1.84 -0.74
CA ASP A 801 -32.66 -1.12 -0.02
C ASP A 801 -33.44 -2.05 0.92
N ARG A 802 -33.78 -3.26 0.47
CA ARG A 802 -34.41 -4.29 1.32
C ARG A 802 -33.50 -4.68 2.49
N LEU A 803 -32.20 -4.86 2.24
CA LEU A 803 -31.24 -5.18 3.28
C LEU A 803 -31.06 -4.02 4.28
N ALA A 804 -31.07 -2.78 3.80
CA ALA A 804 -31.00 -1.61 4.66
C ALA A 804 -32.24 -1.47 5.56
N ALA A 805 -33.43 -1.80 5.04
CA ALA A 805 -34.67 -1.78 5.80
C ALA A 805 -34.84 -2.98 6.76
N ASP A 806 -34.40 -4.18 6.35
CA ASP A 806 -34.44 -5.41 7.13
C ASP A 806 -33.12 -6.21 6.97
N PRO A 807 -32.19 -6.11 7.94
CA PRO A 807 -30.87 -6.74 7.89
C PRO A 807 -30.84 -8.25 8.17
N SER A 808 -31.84 -8.98 7.65
CA SER A 808 -31.95 -10.44 7.77
C SER A 808 -30.92 -11.18 6.91
N GLU A 809 -30.62 -12.44 7.28
CA GLU A 809 -29.67 -13.31 6.53
C GLU A 809 -30.10 -13.53 5.08
N ALA A 810 -31.40 -13.73 4.83
CA ALA A 810 -31.94 -13.86 3.48
C ALA A 810 -31.73 -12.61 2.62
N ASN A 811 -31.96 -11.40 3.18
CA ASN A 811 -31.72 -10.16 2.44
C ASN A 811 -30.23 -9.92 2.20
N PHE A 812 -29.37 -10.34 3.15
CA PHE A 812 -27.92 -10.23 3.00
C PHE A 812 -27.41 -11.10 1.85
N ASP A 813 -27.79 -12.37 1.83
CA ASP A 813 -27.41 -13.31 0.77
C ASP A 813 -27.92 -12.85 -0.61
N LEU A 814 -29.13 -12.29 -0.66
CA LEU A 814 -29.69 -11.72 -1.88
C LEU A 814 -28.86 -10.52 -2.37
N ALA A 815 -28.58 -9.55 -1.52
CA ALA A 815 -27.79 -8.37 -1.88
C ALA A 815 -26.36 -8.76 -2.29
N GLN A 816 -25.70 -9.61 -1.50
CA GLN A 816 -24.33 -10.04 -1.77
C GLN A 816 -24.21 -10.87 -3.07
N SER A 817 -25.18 -11.73 -3.37
CA SER A 817 -25.21 -12.50 -4.62
C SER A 817 -25.50 -11.64 -5.85
N ARG A 818 -26.34 -10.60 -5.73
CA ARG A 818 -26.58 -9.62 -6.80
C ARG A 818 -25.36 -8.74 -7.02
N LEU A 819 -24.71 -8.26 -5.96
CA LEU A 819 -23.51 -7.42 -6.05
C LEU A 819 -22.36 -8.16 -6.75
N ARG A 820 -22.08 -9.41 -6.34
CA ARG A 820 -21.03 -10.22 -6.97
C ARG A 820 -21.26 -10.46 -8.46
N ARG A 821 -22.50 -10.77 -8.85
CA ARG A 821 -22.86 -10.93 -10.27
C ARG A 821 -22.71 -9.63 -11.05
N PHE A 822 -23.15 -8.52 -10.47
CA PHE A 822 -23.04 -7.21 -11.08
C PHE A 822 -21.58 -6.81 -11.29
N GLN A 823 -20.73 -6.94 -10.26
CA GLN A 823 -19.29 -6.64 -10.34
C GLN A 823 -18.57 -7.48 -11.40
N ALA A 824 -18.92 -8.76 -11.55
CA ALA A 824 -18.33 -9.63 -12.56
C ALA A 824 -18.69 -9.23 -13.99
N ALA A 825 -19.92 -8.75 -14.22
CA ALA A 825 -20.40 -8.33 -15.53
C ALA A 825 -20.00 -6.88 -15.89
N PHE A 826 -19.79 -6.02 -14.89
CA PHE A 826 -19.54 -4.59 -15.06
C PHE A 826 -18.41 -4.22 -16.04
N PRO A 827 -17.22 -4.85 -16.02
CA PRO A 827 -16.17 -4.54 -16.98
C PRO A 827 -16.59 -4.79 -18.44
N GLY A 828 -17.48 -5.76 -18.67
CA GLY A 828 -18.00 -6.08 -19.99
C GLY A 828 -18.90 -4.99 -20.57
N TRP A 829 -19.65 -4.29 -19.72
CA TRP A 829 -20.52 -3.18 -20.16
C TRP A 829 -19.76 -1.87 -20.40
N MET A 830 -18.59 -1.72 -19.78
CA MET A 830 -17.83 -0.46 -19.77
C MET A 830 -16.58 -0.49 -20.66
N GLN A 831 -16.48 -1.40 -21.63
CA GLN A 831 -15.27 -1.60 -22.44
C GLN A 831 -14.86 -0.37 -23.27
N THR A 832 -15.82 0.47 -23.66
CA THR A 832 -15.59 1.67 -24.47
C THR A 832 -15.32 2.93 -23.66
N GLU A 833 -15.35 2.82 -22.33
CA GLU A 833 -15.28 3.95 -21.41
C GLU A 833 -13.86 4.29 -20.96
N ASP A 834 -13.71 5.50 -20.43
CA ASP A 834 -12.44 5.97 -19.85
C ASP A 834 -11.99 5.06 -18.69
N GLU A 835 -10.74 4.61 -18.74
CA GLU A 835 -10.18 3.65 -17.78
C GLU A 835 -10.22 4.16 -16.34
N TYR A 836 -10.00 5.47 -16.11
CA TYR A 836 -10.04 6.05 -14.78
C TYR A 836 -11.47 6.03 -14.22
N ARG A 837 -12.46 6.41 -15.04
CA ARG A 837 -13.87 6.41 -14.65
C ARG A 837 -14.37 4.99 -14.33
N VAL A 838 -14.08 4.02 -15.20
CA VAL A 838 -14.47 2.62 -14.98
C VAL A 838 -13.87 2.08 -13.70
N ARG A 839 -12.57 2.32 -13.47
CA ARG A 839 -11.88 1.92 -12.24
C ARG A 839 -12.50 2.58 -11.00
N THR A 840 -12.87 3.85 -11.08
CA THR A 840 -13.54 4.57 -9.98
C THR A 840 -14.87 3.93 -9.62
N TRP A 841 -15.71 3.61 -10.61
CA TRP A 841 -16.98 2.92 -10.36
C TRP A 841 -16.79 1.51 -9.80
N GLN A 842 -15.80 0.76 -10.29
CA GLN A 842 -15.43 -0.55 -9.74
C GLN A 842 -14.99 -0.45 -8.28
N ASN A 843 -14.16 0.55 -7.95
CA ASN A 843 -13.70 0.80 -6.59
C ASN A 843 -14.87 1.14 -5.66
N ARG A 844 -15.82 1.96 -6.09
CA ARG A 844 -17.03 2.31 -5.32
C ARG A 844 -17.95 1.10 -5.10
N LEU A 845 -18.07 0.21 -6.09
CA LEU A 845 -18.72 -1.10 -5.89
C LEU A 845 -17.95 -1.98 -4.87
N GLY A 846 -16.62 -1.91 -4.88
CA GLY A 846 -15.77 -2.54 -3.86
C GLY A 846 -16.07 -2.01 -2.45
N ALA A 847 -16.15 -0.69 -2.28
CA ALA A 847 -16.51 -0.08 -0.99
C ALA A 847 -17.88 -0.53 -0.48
N ILE A 848 -18.86 -0.73 -1.38
CA ILE A 848 -20.17 -1.29 -1.02
C ILE A 848 -20.01 -2.74 -0.51
N ALA A 849 -19.19 -3.56 -1.19
CA ALA A 849 -18.92 -4.93 -0.74
C ALA A 849 -18.25 -4.96 0.64
N ASP A 850 -17.30 -4.05 0.90
CA ASP A 850 -16.61 -3.93 2.19
C ASP A 850 -17.58 -3.53 3.32
N LEU A 851 -18.53 -2.63 3.04
CA LEU A 851 -19.59 -2.27 3.98
C LEU A 851 -20.53 -3.46 4.28
N LEU A 852 -20.91 -4.24 3.26
CA LEU A 852 -21.71 -5.45 3.47
C LEU A 852 -20.95 -6.46 4.36
N ALA A 853 -19.68 -6.72 4.06
CA ALA A 853 -18.85 -7.65 4.84
C ALA A 853 -18.65 -7.18 6.29
N PHE A 854 -18.41 -5.89 6.50
CA PHE A 854 -18.31 -5.29 7.83
C PHE A 854 -19.63 -5.43 8.60
N GLY A 855 -20.75 -5.09 7.95
CA GLY A 855 -22.08 -5.17 8.54
C GLY A 855 -22.44 -6.59 8.96
N ASP A 856 -22.16 -7.58 8.11
CA ASP A 856 -22.38 -8.99 8.38
C ASP A 856 -21.66 -9.47 9.65
N ARG A 857 -20.36 -9.19 9.76
CA ARG A 857 -19.56 -9.51 10.95
C ARG A 857 -20.14 -8.89 12.23
N ARG A 858 -20.76 -7.72 12.13
CA ARG A 858 -21.27 -6.95 13.26
C ARG A 858 -22.71 -7.28 13.62
N ARG A 859 -23.40 -8.11 12.84
CA ARG A 859 -24.75 -8.58 13.19
C ARG A 859 -24.68 -9.32 14.53
N PRO A 860 -25.65 -9.12 15.44
CA PRO A 860 -25.78 -9.98 16.61
C PRO A 860 -25.89 -11.41 16.10
N ALA A 861 -24.97 -12.30 16.47
CA ALA A 861 -25.19 -13.72 16.26
C ALA A 861 -26.53 -14.07 16.90
N ASN A 862 -27.40 -14.79 16.20
CA ASN A 862 -28.62 -15.33 16.79
C ASN A 862 -28.22 -16.00 18.11
N ALA A 863 -28.55 -15.35 19.23
CA ALA A 863 -28.44 -15.98 20.52
C ALA A 863 -29.27 -17.28 20.40
N PRO A 864 -28.75 -18.44 20.83
CA PRO A 864 -29.54 -19.66 20.80
C PRO A 864 -30.88 -19.36 21.47
N ALA A 865 -31.97 -19.55 20.72
CA ALA A 865 -33.32 -19.41 21.25
C ALA A 865 -33.45 -20.35 22.45
N GLY A 866 -33.54 -19.80 23.65
CA GLY A 866 -33.77 -20.56 24.87
C GLY A 866 -32.70 -20.36 25.95
N VAL A 867 -32.71 -19.19 26.59
CA VAL A 867 -32.66 -19.14 28.05
C VAL A 867 -33.70 -18.11 28.47
N GLU A 868 -34.87 -18.60 28.87
CA GLU A 868 -35.84 -17.80 29.60
C GLU A 868 -35.12 -17.16 30.80
N GLU A 869 -35.14 -15.84 30.82
CA GLU A 869 -34.66 -15.01 31.89
C GLU A 869 -35.60 -15.21 33.09
N THR A 870 -35.34 -16.24 33.91
CA THR A 870 -35.94 -16.30 35.25
C THR A 870 -35.37 -15.15 36.07
N GLN A 871 -36.17 -14.09 36.19
CA GLN A 871 -36.03 -13.00 37.13
C GLN A 871 -35.65 -13.50 38.53
N ARG A 872 -34.52 -13.01 39.06
CA ARG A 872 -34.32 -12.71 40.49
C ARG A 872 -33.36 -11.56 40.67
#